data_AF-G2IPS9-F1
#
_entry.id   AF-G2IPS9-F1
#
_cell.length_a   1.000
_cell.length_b   1.000
_cell.length_c   1.000
_cell.angle_alpha   90.00
_cell.angle_beta   90.00
_cell.angle_gamma   90.00
#
_symmetry.space_group_name_H-M   'P 1'
#
loop_
_entity.id
_entity.type
_entity.pdbx_description
1 polymer ?
#
loop_
_entity_poly.entity_id
_entity_poly.type
_entity_poly.pdbx_seq_one_letter_code
_entity_poly.pdbx_strand_id
1 'polypeptide(L)'
;MSWLPLVARLLLALCMIGIGAAGHVQPAPPRPDLPRPDLPRIAFVSIHIAEMPTIAKAGARRVADDVTVDFFGLGGGLVPSIEGVDLGRYDLVLLDAAGPRLLNFTRQIEDAKMRTKVLVVGPGTPIAGTIDPAAHPDIARYWTNATEANFAGLFAYAAARVLGRSMAVPPPVDFPPLALWHPDAPAPFAAMADYLGWASARFADAGARPKVGILFYRSLVLANNAGLVTALVREIERQGGMPVPIWREGGGDLASTLLGDTRLDALILCGNRIDYASAQAGVAEAERLGVPPLMCATDYRGDADAWRSSLGGFAPASTGELAMSELDGIVEPMILAARATAPDGTASYDPIADQIRWRVARALAWANLRRLPNADKHVVVSYHNEEPGEADVGSDPDSYLDAQGSMVALLERLRAEGYDTGAAPLPDRATLARRLATEATNAAQGDDEALRRRIAQGAIAVPVRTYLAWYAALPAALKQEVERVWGPPPGKLMTVDGQVVVPALQFGKVILAAHPLWGPQTGGKALEQRGALPPHHQYLAFYLWMQKSGRADAYLPLFTQLSLMPGKQEGPAATDAVGLLIGALPHIQPQPLQANGGVGNKRRTQAVTIGFMPQFVRAGLSPPLAEMKAMLDADPVDEAALRRAVAAAGLAASLGLDPASAPFDALRAGLATYLAEAEAAPIPLGGHILGQAPASDVAARMVQAMLAVGQPAPHLEDVARALGGEDDVLDAENTHRARDYAARIASAPREMDAIIAALAGGYVPPGPMQDAIRNPDALPAGRNPYTLDVRAVPTPQAWDRGVTLADEMLADYRAKHGRLPRKVAFVLWSSETAQNGGTNEAQILHLLGVRPIRDARGHVVDIALVDRAALGRARVDVLVTTSGTYRDHFGEKLALIARAIRLAAQAEEADNPVRAETQARARALQAQGVVPETAEKRALRRIFSTAPGAYSPSTQFANREGWSKAKLDELYRARMGHAYGDGDDGEPDSTAFTASLGTVDAAVFSRSSSAYGLLDTPMPAAYLGGLSMAVQQETGRTIEGYIANEQASGQPHVETVDRFYARERDSRYLNPAWIKAMQASGYNGARYMADLTDSMSLWEQTRPDLVSDRDWEAVRDVYLHDRYRLGMDRYFAEHNPAARQKLVRTMLDAIDRGDWKADDATRAELQRTSNVRPPTSGREIAPVTRSESPASRGPITAQNQVPSAARAPQAPLVSGYELEPAKSNAPIQPPARRTMLATTITAVLVALLLIGGAALRPRW
;
A
#
# COMPACT_ATOMS: atom_id res chain seq x y z
N MET A 1 8.46 -32.82 -57.32
CA MET A 1 8.75 -31.69 -58.23
C MET A 1 8.51 -30.41 -57.43
N SER A 2 9.53 -29.92 -56.73
CA SER A 2 10.52 -28.92 -57.20
C SER A 2 10.03 -27.47 -57.01
N TRP A 3 10.09 -26.98 -55.77
CA TRP A 3 10.02 -25.55 -55.44
C TRP A 3 11.06 -25.20 -54.36
N LEU A 4 12.31 -25.62 -54.57
CA LEU A 4 13.48 -25.11 -53.84
C LEU A 4 14.18 -23.87 -54.47
N PRO A 5 13.92 -23.39 -55.72
CA PRO A 5 14.66 -22.22 -56.23
C PRO A 5 14.04 -20.85 -55.94
N LEU A 6 12.83 -20.75 -55.38
CA LEU A 6 12.20 -19.44 -55.12
C LEU A 6 12.56 -18.86 -53.74
N VAL A 7 12.85 -19.71 -52.75
CA VAL A 7 13.20 -19.32 -51.38
C VAL A 7 14.61 -18.72 -51.30
N ALA A 8 15.54 -19.18 -52.15
CA ALA A 8 16.89 -18.63 -52.22
C ALA A 8 16.98 -17.23 -52.85
N ARG A 9 15.98 -16.83 -53.67
CA ARG A 9 15.97 -15.52 -54.33
C ARG A 9 15.33 -14.40 -53.50
N LEU A 10 14.47 -14.73 -52.55
CA LEU A 10 13.90 -13.73 -51.61
C LEU A 10 14.86 -13.41 -50.45
N LEU A 11 15.70 -14.37 -50.04
CA LEU A 11 16.69 -14.17 -48.98
C LEU A 11 17.89 -13.30 -49.40
N LEU A 12 18.17 -13.16 -50.70
CA LEU A 12 19.27 -12.31 -51.19
C LEU A 12 18.87 -10.84 -51.44
N ALA A 13 17.57 -10.52 -51.54
CA ALA A 13 17.10 -9.15 -51.76
C ALA A 13 16.96 -8.33 -50.45
N LEU A 14 16.86 -9.00 -49.30
CA LEU A 14 16.72 -8.35 -47.98
C LEU A 14 18.06 -7.91 -47.35
N CYS A 15 19.20 -8.22 -47.97
CA CYS A 15 20.52 -7.79 -47.47
C CYS A 15 21.02 -6.46 -48.10
N MET A 16 20.28 -5.79 -48.98
CA MET A 16 20.82 -4.68 -49.78
C MET A 16 20.05 -3.34 -49.72
N ILE A 17 19.10 -3.15 -48.81
CA ILE A 17 18.48 -1.82 -48.59
C ILE A 17 18.29 -1.59 -47.09
N GLY A 18 19.20 -0.83 -46.49
CA GLY A 18 19.12 -0.47 -45.06
C GLY A 18 20.40 0.11 -44.47
N ILE A 19 21.15 0.91 -45.24
CA ILE A 19 22.14 1.84 -44.67
C ILE A 19 21.41 3.16 -44.44
N GLY A 20 21.20 3.54 -43.17
CA GLY A 20 20.68 4.86 -42.83
C GLY A 20 20.28 5.00 -41.36
N ALA A 21 21.09 5.75 -40.61
CA ALA A 21 20.89 6.24 -39.24
C ALA A 21 21.06 5.25 -38.07
N ALA A 22 22.30 4.77 -37.87
CA ALA A 22 22.79 4.43 -36.54
C ALA A 22 23.44 5.68 -35.91
N GLY A 23 22.89 6.10 -34.77
CA GLY A 23 23.52 7.07 -33.86
C GLY A 23 24.84 6.52 -33.31
N HIS A 24 25.71 7.43 -32.90
CA HIS A 24 27.11 7.22 -32.55
C HIS A 24 27.40 5.97 -31.70
N VAL A 25 27.92 4.94 -32.37
CA VAL A 25 28.71 3.88 -31.75
C VAL A 25 30.05 4.49 -31.37
N GLN A 26 30.34 4.57 -30.06
CA GLN A 26 31.71 4.84 -29.58
C GLN A 26 32.67 3.83 -30.23
N PRO A 27 33.86 4.26 -30.69
CA PRO A 27 34.84 3.31 -31.21
C PRO A 27 35.12 2.25 -30.14
N ALA A 28 35.10 0.98 -30.55
CA ALA A 28 35.51 -0.13 -29.70
C ALA A 28 36.87 0.22 -29.07
N PRO A 29 37.08 -0.06 -27.78
CA PRO A 29 38.40 0.11 -27.17
C PRO A 29 39.42 -0.66 -28.03
N PRO A 30 40.67 -0.17 -28.13
CA PRO A 30 41.70 -0.86 -28.89
C PRO A 30 41.72 -2.33 -28.47
N ARG A 31 41.80 -3.24 -29.45
CA ARG A 31 42.04 -4.67 -29.19
C ARG A 31 43.19 -4.76 -28.17
N PRO A 32 43.04 -5.50 -27.05
CA PRO A 32 44.18 -5.74 -26.19
C PRO A 32 45.28 -6.35 -27.05
N ASP A 33 46.50 -5.85 -26.87
CA ASP A 33 47.71 -6.32 -27.55
C ASP A 33 47.77 -7.86 -27.59
N LEU A 34 48.36 -8.40 -28.64
CA LEU A 34 48.65 -9.83 -28.76
C LEU A 34 49.26 -10.36 -27.45
N PRO A 35 48.77 -11.50 -26.91
CA PRO A 35 49.10 -11.94 -25.56
C PRO A 35 50.61 -12.23 -25.42
N ARG A 36 51.20 -11.88 -24.26
CA ARG A 36 52.50 -12.42 -23.85
C ARG A 36 52.32 -13.93 -23.63
N PRO A 37 52.97 -14.82 -24.40
CA PRO A 37 52.74 -16.27 -24.33
C PRO A 37 53.22 -16.93 -23.03
N ASP A 38 53.90 -16.20 -22.13
CA ASP A 38 54.61 -16.77 -20.99
C ASP A 38 53.91 -16.61 -19.62
N LEU A 39 52.85 -15.80 -19.53
CA LEU A 39 52.14 -15.52 -18.27
C LEU A 39 50.91 -16.43 -18.07
N PRO A 40 50.68 -16.97 -16.85
CA PRO A 40 49.45 -17.69 -16.53
C PRO A 40 48.21 -16.81 -16.72
N ARG A 41 47.16 -17.39 -17.30
CA ARG A 41 45.88 -16.73 -17.58
C ARG A 41 44.78 -17.23 -16.66
N ILE A 42 44.14 -16.32 -15.95
CA ILE A 42 43.02 -16.60 -15.04
C ILE A 42 41.75 -15.97 -15.60
N ALA A 43 40.68 -16.75 -15.74
CA ALA A 43 39.33 -16.21 -15.93
C ALA A 43 38.68 -16.01 -14.56
N PHE A 44 38.40 -14.77 -14.19
CA PHE A 44 37.66 -14.43 -12.98
C PHE A 44 36.19 -14.19 -13.34
N VAL A 45 35.30 -15.04 -12.82
CA VAL A 45 33.86 -14.94 -13.07
C VAL A 45 33.15 -14.61 -11.78
N SER A 46 32.43 -13.48 -11.73
CA SER A 46 31.69 -13.06 -10.53
C SER A 46 30.20 -12.87 -10.77
N ILE A 47 29.38 -13.15 -9.75
CA ILE A 47 27.96 -12.78 -9.75
C ILE A 47 27.75 -11.30 -9.38
N HIS A 48 28.71 -10.68 -8.69
CA HIS A 48 28.61 -9.29 -8.27
C HIS A 48 28.57 -8.36 -9.47
N ILE A 49 27.64 -7.40 -9.42
CA ILE A 49 27.37 -6.48 -10.52
C ILE A 49 28.50 -5.45 -10.71
N ALA A 50 29.12 -5.02 -9.61
CA ALA A 50 30.01 -3.86 -9.56
C ALA A 50 31.17 -4.01 -8.55
N GLU A 51 30.86 -4.14 -7.26
CA GLU A 51 31.83 -4.02 -6.15
C GLU A 51 33.05 -4.94 -6.30
N MET A 52 32.84 -6.27 -6.34
CA MET A 52 33.94 -7.23 -6.45
C MET A 52 34.70 -7.13 -7.79
N PRO A 53 34.05 -7.11 -8.98
CA PRO A 53 34.77 -6.96 -10.24
C PRO A 53 35.65 -5.70 -10.29
N THR A 54 35.18 -4.57 -9.76
CA THR A 54 35.94 -3.32 -9.70
C THR A 54 37.22 -3.48 -8.89
N ILE A 55 37.11 -3.94 -7.64
CA ILE A 55 38.28 -4.04 -6.76
C ILE A 55 39.22 -5.17 -7.18
N ALA A 56 38.68 -6.25 -7.75
CA ALA A 56 39.47 -7.35 -8.30
C ALA A 56 40.26 -6.90 -9.54
N LYS A 57 39.69 -6.08 -10.43
CA LYS A 57 40.44 -5.46 -11.53
C LYS A 57 41.61 -4.63 -11.03
N ALA A 58 41.41 -3.83 -9.97
CA ALA A 58 42.49 -3.05 -9.36
C ALA A 58 43.58 -3.97 -8.77
N GLY A 59 43.20 -5.05 -8.07
CA GLY A 59 44.14 -6.05 -7.58
C GLY A 59 44.92 -6.76 -8.70
N ALA A 60 44.26 -7.11 -9.81
CA ALA A 60 44.90 -7.70 -10.97
C ALA A 60 45.93 -6.76 -11.61
N ARG A 61 45.66 -5.45 -11.66
CA ARG A 61 46.63 -4.45 -12.16
C ARG A 61 47.93 -4.45 -11.34
N ARG A 62 47.89 -4.76 -10.04
CA ARG A 62 49.09 -4.85 -9.18
C ARG A 62 49.98 -6.06 -9.47
N VAL A 63 49.43 -7.10 -10.11
CA VAL A 63 50.15 -8.34 -10.45
C VAL A 63 50.21 -8.59 -11.97
N ALA A 64 49.96 -7.55 -12.77
CA ALA A 64 49.83 -7.67 -14.22
C ALA A 64 51.13 -8.11 -14.92
N ASP A 65 52.28 -7.92 -14.28
CA ASP A 65 53.57 -8.42 -14.77
C ASP A 65 53.75 -9.94 -14.56
N ASP A 66 52.98 -10.55 -13.63
CA ASP A 66 53.09 -11.95 -13.24
C ASP A 66 51.92 -12.82 -13.72
N VAL A 67 50.72 -12.24 -13.85
CA VAL A 67 49.47 -12.96 -14.16
C VAL A 67 48.57 -12.10 -15.06
N THR A 68 47.97 -12.73 -16.07
CA THR A 68 46.88 -12.09 -16.84
C THR A 68 45.52 -12.53 -16.29
N VAL A 69 44.66 -11.58 -15.94
CA VAL A 69 43.31 -11.87 -15.41
C VAL A 69 42.25 -11.25 -16.32
N ASP A 70 41.41 -12.09 -16.89
CA ASP A 70 40.26 -11.67 -17.69
C ASP A 70 38.98 -11.77 -16.84
N PHE A 71 38.14 -10.75 -16.89
CA PHE A 71 36.98 -10.59 -16.01
C PHE A 71 35.66 -10.81 -16.74
N PHE A 72 34.80 -11.64 -16.16
CA PHE A 72 33.50 -11.97 -16.69
C PHE A 72 32.41 -11.96 -15.62
N GLY A 73 31.17 -11.80 -16.05
CA GLY A 73 29.98 -11.91 -15.21
C GLY A 73 29.03 -13.00 -15.70
N LEU A 74 27.98 -13.25 -14.93
CA LEU A 74 26.91 -14.21 -15.26
C LEU A 74 25.71 -13.56 -15.98
N GLY A 75 25.96 -12.46 -16.71
CA GLY A 75 24.95 -11.66 -17.40
C GLY A 75 24.31 -10.53 -16.56
N GLY A 76 23.95 -9.42 -17.24
CA GLY A 76 23.27 -8.26 -16.62
C GLY A 76 24.13 -7.38 -15.71
N GLY A 77 25.45 -7.56 -15.72
CA GLY A 77 26.43 -6.80 -14.91
C GLY A 77 27.28 -5.83 -15.74
N LEU A 78 28.26 -5.18 -15.09
CA LEU A 78 29.18 -4.23 -15.74
C LEU A 78 30.39 -4.88 -16.43
N VAL A 79 30.54 -6.20 -16.30
CA VAL A 79 31.55 -7.00 -16.97
C VAL A 79 30.88 -7.89 -18.03
N PRO A 80 31.58 -8.22 -19.14
CA PRO A 80 31.05 -9.08 -20.19
C PRO A 80 30.53 -10.41 -19.63
N SER A 81 29.42 -10.89 -20.18
CA SER A 81 28.90 -12.23 -19.84
C SER A 81 29.92 -13.31 -20.20
N ILE A 82 29.98 -14.39 -19.43
CA ILE A 82 30.68 -15.62 -19.85
C ILE A 82 30.00 -16.31 -21.04
N GLU A 83 28.78 -15.93 -21.40
CA GLU A 83 28.07 -16.52 -22.53
C GLU A 83 28.90 -16.48 -23.83
N GLY A 84 29.13 -17.64 -24.43
CA GLY A 84 29.94 -17.79 -25.65
C GLY A 84 31.47 -17.77 -25.43
N VAL A 85 31.96 -17.62 -24.19
CA VAL A 85 33.39 -17.63 -23.86
C VAL A 85 33.92 -19.07 -23.71
N ASP A 86 34.97 -19.42 -24.45
CA ASP A 86 35.65 -20.71 -24.26
C ASP A 86 36.57 -20.70 -23.03
N LEU A 87 35.98 -20.99 -21.85
CA LEU A 87 36.67 -21.00 -20.57
C LEU A 87 37.82 -22.02 -20.50
N GLY A 88 37.83 -23.05 -21.36
CA GLY A 88 38.90 -24.04 -21.41
C GLY A 88 40.24 -23.52 -21.94
N ARG A 89 40.32 -22.27 -22.42
CA ARG A 89 41.56 -21.62 -22.89
C ARG A 89 42.38 -20.94 -21.80
N TYR A 90 41.85 -20.91 -20.58
CA TYR A 90 42.53 -20.31 -19.42
C TYR A 90 43.29 -21.40 -18.65
N ASP A 91 44.32 -21.01 -17.91
CA ASP A 91 45.05 -21.93 -17.02
C ASP A 91 44.29 -22.19 -15.71
N LEU A 92 43.47 -21.22 -15.29
CA LEU A 92 42.56 -21.32 -14.16
C LEU A 92 41.27 -20.55 -14.44
N VAL A 93 40.13 -21.14 -14.10
CA VAL A 93 38.85 -20.45 -13.98
C VAL A 93 38.54 -20.30 -12.49
N LEU A 94 38.48 -19.08 -12.00
CA LEU A 94 38.08 -18.74 -10.65
C LEU A 94 36.62 -18.28 -10.69
N LEU A 95 35.72 -19.10 -10.16
CA LEU A 95 34.27 -18.89 -10.16
C LEU A 95 33.81 -18.47 -8.77
N ASP A 96 33.13 -17.33 -8.71
CA ASP A 96 32.29 -16.91 -7.60
C ASP A 96 31.00 -17.75 -7.57
N ALA A 97 30.80 -18.48 -6.49
CA ALA A 97 29.81 -19.53 -6.36
C ALA A 97 28.45 -19.06 -5.83
N ALA A 98 28.25 -17.77 -5.61
CA ALA A 98 27.03 -17.28 -5.00
C ALA A 98 25.85 -17.31 -5.99
N GLY A 99 24.75 -17.98 -5.60
CA GLY A 99 23.43 -17.79 -6.19
C GLY A 99 23.07 -18.64 -7.43
N PRO A 100 21.77 -18.64 -7.80
CA PRO A 100 21.24 -19.58 -8.81
C PRO A 100 21.60 -19.23 -10.25
N ARG A 101 22.07 -18.01 -10.56
CA ARG A 101 22.44 -17.62 -11.94
C ARG A 101 23.57 -18.46 -12.51
N LEU A 102 24.47 -18.95 -11.66
CA LEU A 102 25.58 -19.81 -12.07
C LEU A 102 25.07 -21.12 -12.70
N LEU A 103 23.88 -21.59 -12.28
CA LEU A 103 23.27 -22.81 -12.79
C LEU A 103 22.94 -22.72 -14.29
N ASN A 104 22.68 -21.51 -14.82
CA ASN A 104 22.44 -21.28 -16.24
C ASN A 104 23.67 -21.61 -17.10
N PHE A 105 24.86 -21.62 -16.51
CA PHE A 105 26.13 -21.86 -17.19
C PHE A 105 26.75 -23.22 -16.82
N THR A 106 25.99 -24.12 -16.16
CA THR A 106 26.48 -25.42 -15.69
C THR A 106 27.19 -26.20 -16.80
N ARG A 107 26.59 -26.33 -18.00
CA ARG A 107 27.21 -27.05 -19.12
C ARG A 107 28.57 -26.46 -19.49
N GLN A 108 28.64 -25.14 -19.64
CA GLN A 108 29.87 -24.43 -20.00
C GLN A 108 30.96 -24.60 -18.93
N ILE A 109 30.57 -24.63 -17.65
CA ILE A 109 31.48 -24.86 -16.52
C ILE A 109 31.98 -26.31 -16.53
N GLU A 110 31.12 -27.31 -16.74
CA GLU A 110 31.53 -28.72 -16.86
C GLU A 110 32.50 -28.92 -18.04
N ASP A 111 32.24 -28.29 -19.19
CA ASP A 111 33.13 -28.34 -20.36
C ASP A 111 34.50 -27.70 -20.08
N ALA A 112 34.57 -26.71 -19.18
CA ALA A 112 35.82 -26.10 -18.74
C ALA A 112 36.61 -27.05 -17.83
N LYS A 113 35.96 -27.75 -16.90
CA LYS A 113 36.60 -28.71 -15.97
C LYS A 113 37.35 -29.83 -16.68
N MET A 114 36.87 -30.23 -17.87
CA MET A 114 37.52 -31.25 -18.69
C MET A 114 38.85 -30.78 -19.31
N ARG A 115 39.10 -29.47 -19.34
CA ARG A 115 40.21 -28.87 -20.11
C ARG A 115 41.12 -27.99 -19.26
N THR A 116 40.66 -27.50 -18.12
CA THR A 116 41.43 -26.61 -17.24
C THR A 116 41.07 -26.77 -15.77
N LYS A 117 41.84 -26.11 -14.91
CA LYS A 117 41.57 -26.03 -13.47
C LYS A 117 40.42 -25.07 -13.22
N VAL A 118 39.48 -25.47 -12.38
CA VAL A 118 38.33 -24.68 -11.98
C VAL A 118 38.29 -24.63 -10.47
N LEU A 119 38.41 -23.43 -9.91
CA LEU A 119 38.28 -23.15 -8.50
C LEU A 119 36.96 -22.42 -8.27
N VAL A 120 36.15 -22.95 -7.37
CA VAL A 120 34.86 -22.37 -7.00
C VAL A 120 34.97 -21.82 -5.58
N VAL A 121 34.67 -20.53 -5.38
CA VAL A 121 34.83 -19.81 -4.11
C VAL A 121 33.51 -19.15 -3.72
N GLY A 122 33.14 -19.21 -2.44
CA GLY A 122 31.88 -18.67 -1.91
C GLY A 122 30.86 -19.76 -1.56
N PRO A 123 29.93 -19.49 -0.62
CA PRO A 123 28.95 -20.48 -0.17
C PRO A 123 27.77 -20.65 -1.15
N GLY A 124 27.17 -21.86 -1.18
CA GLY A 124 25.78 -22.04 -1.62
C GLY A 124 25.49 -22.49 -3.07
N THR A 125 26.45 -23.07 -3.80
CA THR A 125 26.19 -23.70 -5.12
C THR A 125 26.31 -25.23 -5.08
N PRO A 126 25.55 -25.99 -5.90
CA PRO A 126 25.79 -27.41 -6.13
C PRO A 126 26.97 -27.69 -7.08
N ILE A 127 27.58 -26.67 -7.70
CA ILE A 127 28.67 -26.85 -8.67
C ILE A 127 30.03 -26.88 -7.95
N ALA A 128 30.67 -28.05 -7.90
CA ALA A 128 32.03 -28.19 -7.38
C ALA A 128 33.09 -27.76 -8.41
N GLY A 129 34.27 -27.29 -7.97
CA GLY A 129 35.43 -27.08 -8.85
C GLY A 129 36.23 -28.37 -9.11
N THR A 130 37.27 -28.30 -9.94
CA THR A 130 38.31 -29.35 -10.02
C THR A 130 39.39 -29.19 -8.94
N ILE A 131 39.39 -28.04 -8.25
CA ILE A 131 40.24 -27.77 -7.09
C ILE A 131 39.36 -27.75 -5.84
N ASP A 132 39.80 -28.46 -4.80
CA ASP A 132 39.19 -28.39 -3.48
C ASP A 132 39.61 -27.09 -2.77
N PRO A 133 38.69 -26.14 -2.50
CA PRO A 133 39.01 -24.92 -1.78
C PRO A 133 39.50 -25.17 -0.35
N ALA A 134 39.15 -26.31 0.27
CA ALA A 134 39.63 -26.66 1.61
C ALA A 134 41.14 -26.93 1.65
N ALA A 135 41.75 -27.34 0.53
CA ALA A 135 43.20 -27.48 0.40
C ALA A 135 43.92 -26.12 0.31
N HIS A 136 43.18 -25.03 0.14
CA HIS A 136 43.70 -23.68 -0.06
C HIS A 136 42.99 -22.65 0.87
N PRO A 137 43.13 -22.77 2.20
CA PRO A 137 42.34 -21.98 3.15
C PRO A 137 42.52 -20.46 3.04
N ASP A 138 43.69 -20.00 2.58
CA ASP A 138 43.96 -18.57 2.38
C ASP A 138 43.15 -17.95 1.23
N ILE A 139 42.70 -18.75 0.25
CA ILE A 139 41.83 -18.27 -0.83
C ILE A 139 40.52 -17.74 -0.25
N ALA A 140 39.90 -18.47 0.68
CA ALA A 140 38.67 -18.04 1.31
C ALA A 140 38.87 -16.76 2.14
N ARG A 141 40.01 -16.62 2.81
CA ARG A 141 40.36 -15.41 3.58
C ARG A 141 40.56 -14.19 2.68
N TYR A 142 41.29 -14.34 1.59
CA TYR A 142 41.44 -13.28 0.58
C TYR A 142 40.10 -12.86 -0.01
N TRP A 143 39.29 -13.86 -0.39
CA TRP A 143 37.98 -13.65 -1.01
C TRP A 143 37.02 -12.89 -0.09
N THR A 144 36.91 -13.32 1.17
CA THR A 144 35.97 -12.77 2.15
C THR A 144 36.36 -11.35 2.61
N ASN A 145 37.65 -11.00 2.47
CA ASN A 145 38.23 -9.70 2.82
C ASN A 145 38.61 -8.90 1.55
N ALA A 146 37.67 -8.76 0.63
CA ALA A 146 37.81 -8.20 -0.72
C ALA A 146 38.37 -6.75 -0.82
N THR A 147 39.67 -6.57 -0.58
CA THR A 147 40.42 -5.33 -0.82
C THR A 147 41.33 -5.47 -2.04
N GLU A 148 41.83 -4.34 -2.58
CA GLU A 148 42.77 -4.36 -3.71
C GLU A 148 44.02 -5.20 -3.39
N ALA A 149 44.56 -5.07 -2.18
CA ALA A 149 45.72 -5.84 -1.73
C ALA A 149 45.41 -7.34 -1.59
N ASN A 150 44.22 -7.68 -1.07
CA ASN A 150 43.80 -9.07 -0.93
C ASN A 150 43.47 -9.72 -2.29
N PHE A 151 42.92 -9.00 -3.26
CA PHE A 151 42.75 -9.55 -4.61
C PHE A 151 44.09 -9.71 -5.34
N ALA A 152 45.02 -8.76 -5.20
CA ALA A 152 46.38 -8.96 -5.69
C ALA A 152 47.04 -10.21 -5.07
N GLY A 153 46.87 -10.38 -3.74
CA GLY A 153 47.29 -11.57 -3.01
C GLY A 153 46.58 -12.85 -3.48
N LEU A 154 45.28 -12.80 -3.78
CA LEU A 154 44.51 -13.92 -4.31
C LEU A 154 45.04 -14.38 -5.67
N PHE A 155 45.29 -13.47 -6.60
CA PHE A 155 45.81 -13.80 -7.93
C PHE A 155 47.25 -14.32 -7.84
N ALA A 156 48.08 -13.71 -6.99
CA ALA A 156 49.42 -14.22 -6.70
C ALA A 156 49.39 -15.61 -6.06
N TYR A 157 48.50 -15.85 -5.10
CA TYR A 157 48.30 -17.15 -4.47
C TYR A 157 47.84 -18.19 -5.49
N ALA A 158 46.86 -17.86 -6.32
CA ALA A 158 46.35 -18.74 -7.37
C ALA A 158 47.47 -19.10 -8.36
N ALA A 159 48.23 -18.14 -8.85
CA ALA A 159 49.35 -18.43 -9.74
C ALA A 159 50.46 -19.25 -9.05
N ALA A 160 50.80 -18.94 -7.80
CA ALA A 160 51.91 -19.61 -7.11
C ALA A 160 51.57 -21.01 -6.59
N ARG A 161 50.40 -21.17 -5.97
CA ARG A 161 50.01 -22.37 -5.21
C ARG A 161 49.03 -23.26 -5.97
N VAL A 162 48.24 -22.71 -6.89
CA VAL A 162 47.34 -23.50 -7.73
C VAL A 162 47.97 -23.80 -9.09
N LEU A 163 48.64 -22.83 -9.73
CA LEU A 163 49.29 -22.99 -11.03
C LEU A 163 50.79 -23.35 -10.94
N GLY A 164 51.38 -23.32 -9.75
CA GLY A 164 52.76 -23.76 -9.52
C GLY A 164 53.84 -22.79 -10.01
N ARG A 165 53.53 -21.50 -10.12
CA ARG A 165 54.51 -20.47 -10.50
C ARG A 165 55.39 -20.05 -9.32
N SER A 166 56.64 -19.70 -9.59
CA SER A 166 57.56 -19.18 -8.58
C SER A 166 57.35 -17.68 -8.41
N MET A 167 56.51 -17.29 -7.45
CA MET A 167 56.29 -15.89 -7.10
C MET A 167 56.04 -15.70 -5.60
N ALA A 168 56.27 -14.48 -5.11
CA ALA A 168 55.97 -14.12 -3.73
C ALA A 168 54.45 -14.01 -3.53
N VAL A 169 53.96 -14.59 -2.44
CA VAL A 169 52.56 -14.52 -2.06
C VAL A 169 52.49 -13.78 -0.73
N PRO A 170 51.85 -12.59 -0.64
CA PRO A 170 51.63 -11.95 0.64
C PRO A 170 50.76 -12.84 1.55
N PRO A 171 50.64 -12.57 2.86
CA PRO A 171 49.59 -13.17 3.68
C PRO A 171 48.23 -12.47 3.46
N PRO A 172 47.09 -13.14 3.67
CA PRO A 172 45.78 -12.48 3.72
C PRO A 172 45.67 -11.47 4.86
N VAL A 173 45.04 -10.33 4.60
CA VAL A 173 44.67 -9.34 5.60
C VAL A 173 43.21 -9.55 5.99
N ASP A 174 42.94 -9.88 7.25
CA ASP A 174 41.59 -10.12 7.74
C ASP A 174 40.98 -8.85 8.36
N PHE A 175 39.67 -8.69 8.18
CA PHE A 175 38.86 -7.65 8.82
C PHE A 175 37.74 -8.30 9.64
N PRO A 176 37.36 -7.70 10.79
CA PRO A 176 36.27 -8.22 11.61
C PRO A 176 34.93 -8.19 10.85
N PRO A 177 34.03 -9.16 11.08
CA PRO A 177 32.70 -9.17 10.45
C PRO A 177 31.84 -7.99 10.90
N LEU A 178 32.00 -7.55 12.16
CA LEU A 178 31.26 -6.46 12.78
C LEU A 178 32.23 -5.49 13.48
N ALA A 179 32.14 -4.19 13.18
CA ALA A 179 32.98 -3.14 13.76
C ALA A 179 32.41 -1.74 13.46
N LEU A 180 32.94 -0.74 14.16
CA LEU A 180 32.67 0.67 13.89
C LEU A 180 33.69 1.22 12.91
N TRP A 181 33.23 2.05 11.98
CA TRP A 181 34.08 2.63 10.93
C TRP A 181 33.90 4.14 10.84
N HIS A 182 34.95 4.86 10.44
CA HIS A 182 34.86 6.28 10.10
C HIS A 182 35.87 6.60 8.98
N PRO A 183 35.52 7.45 7.98
CA PRO A 183 36.41 7.77 6.85
C PRO A 183 37.76 8.40 7.24
N ASP A 184 37.83 9.03 8.40
CA ASP A 184 39.05 9.67 8.95
C ASP A 184 39.78 8.82 10.00
N ALA A 185 39.21 7.68 10.40
CA ALA A 185 39.88 6.81 11.36
C ALA A 185 40.93 5.95 10.63
N PRO A 186 42.11 5.72 11.24
CA PRO A 186 43.16 4.93 10.61
C PRO A 186 42.80 3.44 10.47
N ALA A 187 41.90 2.94 11.32
CA ALA A 187 41.41 1.57 11.32
C ALA A 187 39.98 1.49 11.91
N PRO A 188 39.24 0.40 11.64
CA PRO A 188 37.95 0.12 12.29
C PRO A 188 38.12 -0.17 13.79
N PHE A 189 37.08 0.07 14.59
CA PHE A 189 37.07 -0.15 16.03
C PHE A 189 36.20 -1.37 16.39
N ALA A 190 36.74 -2.31 17.16
CA ALA A 190 36.03 -3.48 17.64
C ALA A 190 35.16 -3.22 18.87
N ALA A 191 35.30 -2.05 19.51
CA ALA A 191 34.55 -1.68 20.71
C ALA A 191 34.01 -0.24 20.61
N MET A 192 32.78 -0.04 21.09
CA MET A 192 32.13 1.28 21.11
C MET A 192 32.89 2.31 21.96
N ALA A 193 33.45 1.90 23.10
CA ALA A 193 34.20 2.81 23.97
C ALA A 193 35.40 3.45 23.26
N ASP A 194 36.14 2.68 22.46
CA ASP A 194 37.31 3.16 21.72
C ASP A 194 36.89 4.14 20.62
N TYR A 195 35.80 3.82 19.90
CA TYR A 195 35.23 4.72 18.89
C TYR A 195 34.79 6.05 19.50
N LEU A 196 34.05 6.02 20.61
CA LEU A 196 33.59 7.24 21.29
C LEU A 196 34.77 8.06 21.86
N GLY A 197 35.80 7.40 22.36
CA GLY A 197 37.03 8.07 22.82
C GLY A 197 37.71 8.84 21.66
N TRP A 198 37.87 8.18 20.51
CA TRP A 198 38.42 8.80 19.30
C TRP A 198 37.51 9.93 18.77
N ALA A 199 36.21 9.71 18.69
CA ALA A 199 35.25 10.69 18.18
C ALA A 199 35.15 11.93 19.09
N SER A 200 35.23 11.74 20.41
CA SER A 200 35.19 12.84 21.38
C SER A 200 36.40 13.77 21.29
N ALA A 201 37.54 13.30 20.81
CA ALA A 201 38.70 14.14 20.54
C ALA A 201 38.49 15.09 19.33
N ARG A 202 37.53 14.79 18.46
CA ARG A 202 37.20 15.58 17.26
C ARG A 202 36.13 16.63 17.50
N PHE A 203 35.24 16.39 18.47
CA PHE A 203 34.11 17.27 18.76
C PHE A 203 34.10 17.67 20.23
N ALA A 204 34.32 18.96 20.50
CA ALA A 204 34.30 19.50 21.87
C ALA A 204 32.95 19.27 22.58
N ASP A 205 31.86 19.14 21.82
CA ASP A 205 30.48 18.93 22.29
C ASP A 205 29.99 17.47 22.09
N ALA A 206 30.90 16.51 21.90
CA ALA A 206 30.57 15.11 21.57
C ALA A 206 29.49 14.48 22.45
N GLY A 207 29.53 14.71 23.77
CA GLY A 207 28.57 14.16 24.72
C GLY A 207 27.15 14.72 24.57
N ALA A 208 26.99 15.91 23.98
CA ALA A 208 25.70 16.55 23.77
C ALA A 208 25.08 16.22 22.40
N ARG A 209 25.84 15.71 21.44
CA ARG A 209 25.34 15.43 20.09
C ARG A 209 24.44 14.17 20.05
N PRO A 210 23.37 14.14 19.23
CA PRO A 210 22.57 12.95 19.02
C PRO A 210 23.37 11.87 18.27
N LYS A 211 23.38 10.65 18.80
CA LYS A 211 24.06 9.50 18.19
C LYS A 211 23.20 8.91 17.09
N VAL A 212 23.64 9.05 15.84
CA VAL A 212 22.94 8.53 14.66
C VAL A 212 23.69 7.32 14.12
N GLY A 213 23.12 6.13 14.30
CA GLY A 213 23.66 4.90 13.75
C GLY A 213 23.56 4.87 12.22
N ILE A 214 24.58 4.35 11.54
CA ILE A 214 24.51 4.00 10.12
C ILE A 214 24.87 2.52 10.02
N LEU A 215 23.90 1.64 9.77
CA LEU A 215 24.16 0.21 9.58
C LEU A 215 24.31 -0.09 8.08
N PHE A 216 25.46 -0.62 7.66
CA PHE A 216 25.78 -0.84 6.25
C PHE A 216 26.72 -2.04 6.05
N TYR A 217 26.84 -2.54 4.81
CA TYR A 217 27.74 -3.65 4.52
C TYR A 217 29.20 -3.23 4.46
N ARG A 218 30.09 -3.98 5.13
CA ARG A 218 31.54 -3.76 5.11
C ARG A 218 32.13 -3.86 3.70
N SER A 219 31.48 -4.60 2.79
CA SER A 219 31.90 -4.73 1.39
C SER A 219 32.06 -3.37 0.72
N LEU A 220 31.22 -2.39 1.06
CA LEU A 220 31.32 -1.02 0.53
C LEU A 220 32.65 -0.37 0.90
N VAL A 221 33.16 -0.57 2.11
CA VAL A 221 34.44 0.00 2.55
C VAL A 221 35.61 -0.79 1.95
N LEU A 222 35.56 -2.12 2.03
CA LEU A 222 36.66 -2.96 1.52
C LEU A 222 36.86 -2.82 0.01
N ALA A 223 35.77 -2.63 -0.74
CA ALA A 223 35.80 -2.40 -2.19
C ALA A 223 36.09 -0.94 -2.59
N ASN A 224 36.42 -0.05 -1.64
CA ASN A 224 36.62 1.38 -1.86
C ASN A 224 35.41 2.09 -2.51
N ASN A 225 34.20 1.69 -2.11
CA ASN A 225 32.92 2.20 -2.61
C ASN A 225 32.02 2.73 -1.46
N ALA A 226 32.64 3.33 -0.45
CA ALA A 226 31.96 3.87 0.73
C ALA A 226 31.48 5.32 0.55
N GLY A 227 31.32 5.81 -0.69
CA GLY A 227 30.95 7.20 -0.99
C GLY A 227 29.64 7.63 -0.34
N LEU A 228 28.60 6.79 -0.44
CA LEU A 228 27.32 6.98 0.25
C LEU A 228 27.48 7.09 1.78
N VAL A 229 28.17 6.12 2.40
CA VAL A 229 28.36 6.09 3.87
C VAL A 229 29.17 7.30 4.34
N THR A 230 30.21 7.66 3.58
CA THR A 230 31.02 8.86 3.84
C THR A 230 30.14 10.12 3.80
N ALA A 231 29.29 10.26 2.78
CA ALA A 231 28.38 11.39 2.68
C ALA A 231 27.40 11.49 3.86
N LEU A 232 26.85 10.36 4.31
CA LEU A 232 26.01 10.31 5.51
C LEU A 232 26.77 10.73 6.77
N VAL A 233 27.98 10.19 6.97
CA VAL A 233 28.85 10.56 8.10
C VAL A 233 29.08 12.07 8.13
N ARG A 234 29.55 12.63 7.01
CA ARG A 234 29.84 14.07 6.91
C ARG A 234 28.61 14.91 7.15
N GLU A 235 27.47 14.50 6.59
CA GLU A 235 26.25 15.25 6.71
C GLU A 235 25.69 15.23 8.14
N ILE A 236 25.82 14.11 8.86
CA ILE A 236 25.50 14.03 10.29
C ILE A 236 26.41 14.97 11.09
N GLU A 237 27.73 14.93 10.86
CA GLU A 237 28.69 15.84 11.51
C GLU A 237 28.30 17.31 11.25
N ARG A 238 27.93 17.65 10.01
CA ARG A 238 27.57 19.00 9.55
C ARG A 238 26.28 19.52 10.19
N GLN A 239 25.30 18.64 10.41
CA GLN A 239 24.02 18.99 11.05
C GLN A 239 24.05 18.85 12.58
N GLY A 240 25.23 18.64 13.18
CA GLY A 240 25.41 18.63 14.64
C GLY A 240 25.13 17.29 15.32
N GLY A 241 25.01 16.19 14.57
CA GLY A 241 24.95 14.84 15.10
C GLY A 241 26.32 14.21 15.34
N MET A 242 26.32 13.09 16.07
CA MET A 242 27.44 12.18 16.23
C MET A 242 27.18 10.93 15.38
N PRO A 243 27.89 10.73 14.26
CA PRO A 243 27.72 9.52 13.46
C PRO A 243 28.21 8.30 14.26
N VAL A 244 27.54 7.16 14.11
CA VAL A 244 27.97 5.86 14.63
C VAL A 244 27.88 4.84 13.49
N PRO A 245 28.87 4.79 12.58
CA PRO A 245 28.81 3.92 11.41
C PRO A 245 29.22 2.50 11.80
N ILE A 246 28.28 1.58 11.67
CA ILE A 246 28.38 0.17 12.05
C ILE A 246 28.43 -0.61 10.73
N TRP A 247 29.59 -1.17 10.40
CA TRP A 247 29.66 -2.08 9.28
C TRP A 247 29.21 -3.48 9.70
N ARG A 248 28.79 -4.32 8.76
CA ARG A 248 28.51 -5.74 8.97
C ARG A 248 28.91 -6.57 7.76
N GLU A 249 29.18 -7.85 7.94
CA GLU A 249 29.39 -8.77 6.82
C GLU A 249 28.05 -9.23 6.25
N GLY A 250 27.11 -9.64 7.11
CA GLY A 250 25.80 -10.15 6.72
C GLY A 250 24.68 -9.79 7.71
N GLY A 251 23.45 -10.22 7.39
CA GLY A 251 22.27 -9.91 8.20
C GLY A 251 22.25 -10.49 9.63
N GLY A 252 23.06 -11.53 9.89
CA GLY A 252 23.17 -12.14 11.22
C GLY A 252 24.14 -11.43 12.18
N ASP A 253 24.89 -10.44 11.70
CA ASP A 253 25.80 -9.64 12.53
C ASP A 253 25.01 -8.52 13.22
N LEU A 254 24.53 -8.82 14.42
CA LEU A 254 23.63 -7.96 15.18
C LEU A 254 24.36 -6.73 15.74
N ALA A 255 23.97 -5.53 15.29
CA ALA A 255 24.56 -4.27 15.71
C ALA A 255 24.54 -4.08 17.24
N SER A 256 23.47 -4.52 17.90
CA SER A 256 23.30 -4.48 19.35
C SER A 256 24.45 -5.12 20.13
N THR A 257 25.08 -6.17 19.58
CA THR A 257 26.22 -6.85 20.22
C THR A 257 27.46 -5.96 20.30
N LEU A 258 27.69 -5.12 19.29
CA LEU A 258 28.81 -4.17 19.23
C LEU A 258 28.54 -2.93 20.08
N LEU A 259 27.28 -2.50 20.14
CA LEU A 259 26.85 -1.31 20.87
C LEU A 259 26.84 -1.53 22.39
N GLY A 260 26.57 -2.75 22.85
CA GLY A 260 26.35 -3.06 24.26
C GLY A 260 25.22 -2.20 24.84
N ASP A 261 25.49 -1.53 25.96
CA ASP A 261 24.53 -0.62 26.61
C ASP A 261 24.41 0.76 25.93
N THR A 262 25.20 1.03 24.89
CA THR A 262 25.20 2.33 24.21
C THR A 262 23.94 2.50 23.38
N ARG A 263 23.09 3.43 23.79
CA ARG A 263 21.85 3.75 23.06
C ARG A 263 22.11 4.67 21.87
N LEU A 264 21.49 4.34 20.74
CA LEU A 264 21.35 5.23 19.60
C LEU A 264 20.13 6.14 19.79
N ASP A 265 20.20 7.35 19.19
CA ASP A 265 19.07 8.27 19.13
C ASP A 265 18.25 8.10 17.84
N ALA A 266 18.90 7.66 16.75
CA ALA A 266 18.27 7.28 15.48
C ALA A 266 19.13 6.26 14.72
N LEU A 267 18.54 5.52 13.77
CA LEU A 267 19.22 4.54 12.94
C LEU A 267 18.91 4.74 11.46
N ILE A 268 19.95 4.93 10.64
CA ILE A 268 19.89 4.85 9.20
C ILE A 268 20.36 3.45 8.79
N LEU A 269 19.49 2.68 8.14
CA LEU A 269 19.78 1.33 7.66
C LEU A 269 20.05 1.36 6.15
N CYS A 270 21.31 1.24 5.75
CA CYS A 270 21.70 1.09 4.34
C CYS A 270 21.60 -0.38 3.91
N GLY A 271 20.35 -0.85 3.80
CA GLY A 271 19.96 -2.21 3.42
C GLY A 271 18.43 -2.34 3.42
N ASN A 272 17.92 -3.42 2.81
CA ASN A 272 16.48 -3.69 2.74
C ASN A 272 16.01 -4.74 3.76
N ARG A 273 16.92 -5.34 4.55
CA ARG A 273 16.59 -6.21 5.69
C ARG A 273 17.56 -5.99 6.83
N ILE A 274 17.09 -6.21 8.05
CA ILE A 274 17.98 -6.33 9.21
C ILE A 274 18.60 -7.71 9.20
N ASP A 275 17.78 -8.76 9.11
CA ASP A 275 18.19 -10.15 8.97
C ASP A 275 17.49 -10.78 7.75
N TYR A 276 18.28 -11.29 6.81
CA TYR A 276 17.76 -11.86 5.55
C TYR A 276 17.28 -13.30 5.70
N ALA A 277 17.73 -14.01 6.74
CA ALA A 277 17.33 -15.37 7.04
C ALA A 277 16.04 -15.42 7.88
N SER A 278 15.81 -14.44 8.76
CA SER A 278 14.66 -14.40 9.65
C SER A 278 14.16 -12.99 9.92
N ALA A 279 12.95 -12.66 9.41
CA ALA A 279 12.29 -11.39 9.73
C ALA A 279 12.11 -11.21 11.24
N GLN A 280 11.79 -12.29 11.96
CA GLN A 280 11.60 -12.25 13.40
C GLN A 280 12.89 -11.94 14.17
N ALA A 281 14.05 -12.42 13.69
CA ALA A 281 15.35 -12.02 14.24
C ALA A 281 15.64 -10.53 13.95
N GLY A 282 15.28 -10.05 12.76
CA GLY A 282 15.37 -8.63 12.41
C GLY A 282 14.51 -7.73 13.31
N VAL A 283 13.27 -8.13 13.58
CA VAL A 283 12.37 -7.43 14.52
C VAL A 283 12.96 -7.42 15.93
N ALA A 284 13.44 -8.57 16.44
CA ALA A 284 14.05 -8.64 17.75
C ALA A 284 15.31 -7.74 17.88
N GLU A 285 16.08 -7.60 16.80
CA GLU A 285 17.19 -6.67 16.76
C GLU A 285 16.72 -5.21 16.79
N ALA A 286 15.71 -4.85 15.99
CA ALA A 286 15.15 -3.51 16.00
C ALA A 286 14.55 -3.14 17.38
N GLU A 287 13.88 -4.08 18.05
CA GLU A 287 13.37 -3.90 19.41
C GLU A 287 14.50 -3.65 20.42
N ARG A 288 15.62 -4.39 20.33
CA ARG A 288 16.81 -4.16 21.17
C ARG A 288 17.45 -2.80 20.92
N LEU A 289 17.53 -2.36 19.67
CA LEU A 289 18.05 -1.04 19.32
C LEU A 289 17.08 0.09 19.76
N GLY A 290 15.78 -0.19 19.79
CA GLY A 290 14.75 0.67 20.37
C GLY A 290 14.50 1.97 19.61
N VAL A 291 14.92 2.05 18.34
CA VAL A 291 14.76 3.20 17.43
C VAL A 291 14.26 2.72 16.05
N PRO A 292 13.46 3.52 15.32
CA PRO A 292 12.98 3.12 14.00
C PRO A 292 14.13 3.02 12.98
N PRO A 293 14.28 1.89 12.25
CA PRO A 293 15.23 1.77 11.16
C PRO A 293 14.77 2.59 9.96
N LEU A 294 15.48 3.68 9.64
CA LEU A 294 15.19 4.56 8.51
C LEU A 294 15.94 4.06 7.27
N MET A 295 15.22 3.66 6.22
CA MET A 295 15.86 3.05 5.05
C MET A 295 16.75 4.03 4.26
N CYS A 296 17.90 3.50 3.86
CA CYS A 296 18.87 4.04 2.94
C CYS A 296 19.06 3.03 1.79
N ALA A 297 18.69 3.42 0.57
CA ALA A 297 18.80 2.56 -0.61
C ALA A 297 19.60 3.23 -1.73
N THR A 298 20.09 2.41 -2.67
CA THR A 298 20.85 2.85 -3.85
C THR A 298 20.13 2.39 -5.11
N ASP A 299 19.95 3.27 -6.11
CA ASP A 299 19.50 2.82 -7.43
C ASP A 299 20.69 2.23 -8.20
N TYR A 300 20.67 0.91 -8.39
CA TYR A 300 21.73 0.17 -9.05
C TYR A 300 21.64 0.17 -10.60
N ARG A 301 20.58 0.75 -11.18
CA ARG A 301 20.29 0.63 -12.63
C ARG A 301 20.79 1.83 -13.43
N GLY A 302 20.66 3.03 -12.89
CA GLY A 302 21.00 4.29 -13.56
C GLY A 302 21.84 5.20 -12.67
N ASP A 303 22.30 6.30 -13.25
CA ASP A 303 22.93 7.39 -12.51
C ASP A 303 21.88 8.26 -11.81
N ALA A 304 22.37 9.28 -11.09
CA ALA A 304 21.52 10.17 -10.30
C ALA A 304 20.53 10.96 -11.17
N ASP A 305 20.89 11.31 -12.40
CA ASP A 305 20.03 12.09 -13.28
C ASP A 305 18.92 11.21 -13.87
N ALA A 306 19.25 9.98 -14.26
CA ALA A 306 18.25 8.98 -14.65
C ALA A 306 17.23 8.71 -13.51
N TRP A 307 17.70 8.60 -12.27
CA TRP A 307 16.81 8.46 -11.10
C TRP A 307 15.97 9.72 -10.87
N ARG A 308 16.53 10.92 -11.03
CA ARG A 308 15.75 12.17 -10.88
C ARG A 308 14.62 12.24 -11.89
N SER A 309 14.89 11.90 -13.15
CA SER A 309 13.93 11.94 -14.25
C SER A 309 12.87 10.83 -14.22
N SER A 310 13.05 9.76 -13.42
CA SER A 310 12.06 8.68 -13.35
C SER A 310 10.82 9.06 -12.53
N LEU A 311 9.66 8.58 -12.98
CA LEU A 311 8.38 8.70 -12.25
C LEU A 311 8.38 7.88 -10.95
N GLY A 312 9.07 6.74 -10.94
CA GLY A 312 9.29 5.95 -9.72
C GLY A 312 10.50 6.46 -8.94
N GLY A 313 10.46 6.39 -7.61
CA GLY A 313 11.67 6.52 -6.79
C GLY A 313 12.34 5.17 -6.59
N PHE A 314 11.56 4.10 -6.46
CA PHE A 314 12.02 2.72 -6.61
C PHE A 314 11.61 2.18 -7.98
N ALA A 315 12.40 1.27 -8.53
CA ALA A 315 12.01 0.52 -9.72
C ALA A 315 10.79 -0.37 -9.40
N PRO A 316 9.86 -0.60 -10.33
CA PRO A 316 8.76 -1.54 -10.12
C PRO A 316 9.23 -2.92 -9.61
N ALA A 317 10.36 -3.43 -10.13
CA ALA A 317 10.97 -4.69 -9.69
C ALA A 317 11.49 -4.69 -8.25
N SER A 318 11.74 -3.51 -7.68
CA SER A 318 12.23 -3.32 -6.32
C SER A 318 11.10 -3.10 -5.32
N THR A 319 9.85 -2.88 -5.76
CA THR A 319 8.70 -2.70 -4.87
C THR A 319 8.46 -3.93 -3.97
N GLY A 320 8.75 -5.13 -4.47
CA GLY A 320 8.71 -6.35 -3.65
C GLY A 320 9.70 -6.35 -2.48
N GLU A 321 10.83 -5.66 -2.63
CA GLU A 321 11.81 -5.52 -1.54
C GLU A 321 11.31 -4.58 -0.45
N LEU A 322 10.50 -3.57 -0.80
CA LEU A 322 9.88 -2.68 0.18
C LEU A 322 8.93 -3.45 1.10
N ALA A 323 8.08 -4.32 0.55
CA ALA A 323 7.22 -5.20 1.35
C ALA A 323 8.03 -6.09 2.30
N MET A 324 9.18 -6.62 1.84
CA MET A 324 10.08 -7.39 2.69
C MET A 324 10.77 -6.55 3.76
N SER A 325 11.00 -5.26 3.50
CA SER A 325 11.57 -4.34 4.49
C SER A 325 10.54 -3.97 5.56
N GLU A 326 9.29 -3.77 5.16
CA GLU A 326 8.15 -3.51 6.04
C GLU A 326 7.94 -4.66 7.04
N LEU A 327 8.21 -5.91 6.65
CA LEU A 327 8.18 -7.10 7.53
C LEU A 327 9.15 -7.02 8.70
N ASP A 328 10.29 -6.35 8.54
CA ASP A 328 11.28 -6.13 9.61
C ASP A 328 10.96 -4.84 10.41
N GLY A 329 9.89 -4.11 10.06
CA GLY A 329 9.54 -2.82 10.65
C GLY A 329 10.45 -1.67 10.19
N ILE A 330 11.13 -1.83 9.05
CA ILE A 330 11.90 -0.76 8.41
C ILE A 330 10.92 0.25 7.82
N VAL A 331 11.20 1.54 8.04
CA VAL A 331 10.32 2.64 7.64
C VAL A 331 11.03 3.62 6.74
N GLU A 332 10.27 4.55 6.17
CA GLU A 332 10.82 5.68 5.41
C GLU A 332 11.70 5.23 4.22
N PRO A 333 11.17 4.54 3.20
CA PRO A 333 11.97 4.13 2.04
C PRO A 333 12.50 5.34 1.26
N MET A 334 13.81 5.40 0.99
CA MET A 334 14.43 6.51 0.24
C MET A 334 15.70 6.07 -0.50
N ILE A 335 15.82 6.50 -1.76
CA ILE A 335 17.06 6.40 -2.54
C ILE A 335 17.99 7.55 -2.17
N LEU A 336 19.22 7.22 -1.76
CA LEU A 336 20.24 8.16 -1.32
C LEU A 336 21.48 8.20 -2.21
N ALA A 337 21.66 7.20 -3.06
CA ALA A 337 22.75 7.12 -4.03
C ALA A 337 22.27 6.46 -5.32
N ALA A 338 23.02 6.67 -6.39
CA ALA A 338 22.79 6.02 -7.67
C ALA A 338 24.12 5.48 -8.22
N ARG A 339 24.05 4.51 -9.13
CA ARG A 339 25.25 3.93 -9.73
C ARG A 339 25.88 4.91 -10.71
N ALA A 340 27.15 5.23 -10.51
CA ALA A 340 28.00 5.81 -11.55
C ALA A 340 28.93 4.73 -12.12
N THR A 341 29.31 4.86 -13.38
CA THR A 341 30.26 3.95 -14.04
C THR A 341 31.32 4.78 -14.75
N ALA A 342 32.58 4.60 -14.36
CA ALA A 342 33.73 5.23 -14.98
C ALA A 342 33.98 4.63 -16.39
N PRO A 343 34.72 5.34 -17.27
CA PRO A 343 35.03 4.85 -18.61
C PRO A 343 35.75 3.49 -18.66
N ASP A 344 36.44 3.10 -17.59
CA ASP A 344 37.13 1.79 -17.48
C ASP A 344 36.22 0.65 -16.96
N GLY A 345 34.92 0.92 -16.83
CA GLY A 345 33.91 -0.02 -16.35
C GLY A 345 33.87 -0.20 -14.84
N THR A 346 34.60 0.63 -14.08
CA THR A 346 34.51 0.68 -12.62
C THR A 346 33.19 1.32 -12.19
N ALA A 347 32.43 0.69 -11.30
CA ALA A 347 31.24 1.32 -10.72
C ALA A 347 31.47 1.85 -9.32
N SER A 348 30.85 3.00 -9.05
CA SER A 348 30.71 3.61 -7.74
C SER A 348 29.23 3.86 -7.43
N TYR A 349 28.92 4.05 -6.15
CA TYR A 349 27.61 4.49 -5.70
C TYR A 349 27.71 5.94 -5.24
N ASP A 350 27.31 6.84 -6.14
CA ASP A 350 27.48 8.26 -5.98
C ASP A 350 26.30 8.83 -5.18
N PRO A 351 26.57 9.57 -4.08
CA PRO A 351 25.53 10.10 -3.22
C PRO A 351 24.71 11.20 -3.91
N ILE A 352 23.40 11.16 -3.69
CA ILE A 352 22.46 12.20 -4.14
C ILE A 352 22.37 13.24 -3.01
N ALA A 353 23.14 14.31 -3.14
CA ALA A 353 23.42 15.23 -2.03
C ALA A 353 22.18 15.81 -1.34
N ASP A 354 21.13 16.18 -2.08
CA ASP A 354 19.87 16.68 -1.53
C ASP A 354 19.09 15.62 -0.76
N GLN A 355 19.07 14.37 -1.22
CA GLN A 355 18.49 13.24 -0.50
C GLN A 355 19.26 12.94 0.79
N ILE A 356 20.59 12.98 0.75
CA ILE A 356 21.45 12.78 1.93
C ILE A 356 21.14 13.83 3.01
N ARG A 357 21.09 15.11 2.63
CA ARG A 357 20.72 16.20 3.54
C ARG A 357 19.35 15.98 4.17
N TRP A 358 18.38 15.56 3.36
CA TRP A 358 17.02 15.33 3.83
C TRP A 358 16.92 14.13 4.77
N ARG A 359 17.53 12.99 4.43
CA ARG A 359 17.59 11.80 5.29
C ARG A 359 18.20 12.11 6.65
N VAL A 360 19.32 12.83 6.69
CA VAL A 360 19.98 13.19 7.94
C VAL A 360 19.11 14.15 8.76
N ALA A 361 18.46 15.14 8.12
CA ALA A 361 17.53 16.02 8.82
C ALA A 361 16.37 15.25 9.46
N ARG A 362 15.81 14.25 8.77
CA ARG A 362 14.78 13.37 9.30
C ARG A 362 15.28 12.50 10.46
N ALA A 363 16.47 11.91 10.33
CA ALA A 363 17.09 11.12 11.39
C ALA A 363 17.32 11.96 12.66
N LEU A 364 17.76 13.22 12.51
CA LEU A 364 17.94 14.13 13.62
C LEU A 364 16.61 14.60 14.23
N ALA A 365 15.53 14.70 13.46
CA ALA A 365 14.20 14.99 14.00
C ALA A 365 13.65 13.82 14.84
N TRP A 366 13.87 12.57 14.40
CA TRP A 366 13.60 11.38 15.22
C TRP A 366 14.42 11.35 16.50
N ALA A 367 15.72 11.68 16.41
CA ALA A 367 16.59 11.80 17.58
C ALA A 367 16.10 12.91 18.54
N ASN A 368 15.58 14.02 18.01
CA ASN A 368 15.03 15.11 18.80
C ASN A 368 13.79 14.67 19.58
N LEU A 369 12.86 13.90 18.96
CA LEU A 369 11.71 13.33 19.68
C LEU A 369 12.12 12.44 20.86
N ARG A 370 13.23 11.72 20.74
CA ARG A 370 13.73 10.85 21.81
C ARG A 370 14.35 11.64 22.97
N ARG A 371 14.94 12.80 22.67
CA ARG A 371 15.73 13.59 23.62
C ARG A 371 14.95 14.71 24.29
N LEU A 372 13.93 15.25 23.63
CA LEU A 372 13.08 16.28 24.22
C LEU A 372 12.25 15.71 25.38
N PRO A 373 12.15 16.42 26.52
CA PRO A 373 11.11 16.15 27.51
C PRO A 373 9.73 16.21 26.86
N ASN A 374 8.80 15.35 27.29
CA ASN A 374 7.43 15.32 26.73
C ASN A 374 6.72 16.69 26.85
N ALA A 375 6.94 17.41 27.95
CA ALA A 375 6.40 18.76 28.17
C ALA A 375 6.91 19.80 27.15
N ASP A 376 7.98 19.49 26.41
CA ASP A 376 8.58 20.38 25.41
C ASP A 376 8.23 20.05 23.97
N LYS A 377 7.60 18.90 23.72
CA LYS A 377 7.22 18.47 22.37
C LYS A 377 6.00 19.20 21.85
N HIS A 378 6.09 19.72 20.63
CA HIS A 378 4.99 20.30 19.88
C HIS A 378 4.41 19.25 18.92
N VAL A 379 3.15 18.88 19.11
CA VAL A 379 2.49 17.84 18.31
C VAL A 379 1.33 18.45 17.55
N VAL A 380 1.32 18.29 16.23
CA VAL A 380 0.18 18.70 15.39
C VAL A 380 -0.60 17.47 14.98
N VAL A 381 -1.88 17.44 15.35
CA VAL A 381 -2.84 16.39 15.02
C VAL A 381 -3.84 16.96 14.02
N SER A 382 -3.82 16.47 12.79
CA SER A 382 -4.83 16.87 11.79
C SER A 382 -6.01 15.90 11.75
N TYR A 383 -7.20 16.43 11.46
CA TYR A 383 -8.44 15.67 11.30
C TYR A 383 -9.14 16.01 9.97
N HIS A 384 -10.11 15.18 9.59
CA HIS A 384 -10.87 15.32 8.35
C HIS A 384 -11.79 16.54 8.42
N ASN A 385 -11.73 17.39 7.39
CA ASN A 385 -12.69 18.45 7.13
C ASN A 385 -12.54 18.89 5.67
N GLU A 386 -12.96 18.01 4.78
CA GLU A 386 -12.77 18.12 3.33
C GLU A 386 -13.90 18.86 2.64
N GLU A 387 -15.00 19.08 3.35
CA GLU A 387 -16.08 19.99 2.94
C GLU A 387 -16.10 21.22 3.86
N PRO A 388 -16.17 22.44 3.30
CA PRO A 388 -16.32 23.64 4.11
C PRO A 388 -17.57 23.58 5.00
N GLY A 389 -17.45 24.16 6.19
CA GLY A 389 -18.57 24.24 7.13
C GLY A 389 -18.55 23.15 8.20
N GLU A 390 -19.71 22.93 8.82
CA GLU A 390 -19.79 22.20 10.08
C GLU A 390 -19.90 20.69 9.86
N ALA A 391 -20.68 20.23 8.88
CA ALA A 391 -21.14 18.83 8.74
C ALA A 391 -20.03 17.75 8.75
N ASP A 392 -18.83 18.09 8.26
CA ASP A 392 -17.83 17.11 7.80
C ASP A 392 -16.60 16.96 8.73
N VAL A 393 -16.61 17.58 9.91
CA VAL A 393 -15.51 17.42 10.87
C VAL A 393 -15.48 16.00 11.42
N GLY A 394 -14.38 15.28 11.21
CA GLY A 394 -14.28 13.90 11.69
C GLY A 394 -13.01 13.15 11.34
N SER A 395 -13.18 11.87 11.00
CA SER A 395 -12.14 11.00 10.44
C SER A 395 -12.35 10.87 8.93
N ASP A 396 -11.45 10.16 8.24
CA ASP A 396 -11.80 9.61 6.93
C ASP A 396 -13.12 8.81 7.02
N PRO A 397 -14.08 8.98 6.09
CA PRO A 397 -15.22 8.06 5.95
C PRO A 397 -14.81 6.59 5.94
N ASP A 398 -13.67 6.26 5.32
CA ASP A 398 -13.14 4.90 5.24
C ASP A 398 -12.45 4.43 6.54
N SER A 399 -12.46 5.21 7.63
CA SER A 399 -11.77 4.80 8.86
C SER A 399 -12.64 4.05 9.86
N TYR A 400 -13.96 4.26 9.85
CA TYR A 400 -14.84 3.84 10.95
C TYR A 400 -14.25 4.19 12.33
N LEU A 401 -13.71 5.41 12.44
CA LEU A 401 -13.08 5.94 13.64
C LEU A 401 -13.97 7.03 14.21
N ASP A 402 -14.26 6.98 15.50
CA ASP A 402 -14.79 8.11 16.23
C ASP A 402 -13.66 9.10 16.50
N ALA A 403 -13.50 10.08 15.60
CA ALA A 403 -12.39 11.02 15.64
C ALA A 403 -12.42 11.87 16.91
N GLN A 404 -13.59 12.34 17.33
CA GLN A 404 -13.70 13.21 18.50
C GLN A 404 -13.42 12.42 19.78
N GLY A 405 -13.94 11.21 19.92
CA GLY A 405 -13.60 10.33 21.04
C GLY A 405 -12.11 9.98 21.06
N SER A 406 -11.53 9.67 19.89
CA SER A 406 -10.10 9.34 19.77
C SER A 406 -9.19 10.53 20.07
N MET A 407 -9.56 11.75 19.67
CA MET A 407 -8.81 12.97 20.01
C MET A 407 -8.88 13.28 21.51
N VAL A 408 -10.04 13.08 22.17
CA VAL A 408 -10.13 13.23 23.63
C VAL A 408 -9.25 12.19 24.32
N ALA A 409 -9.37 10.91 23.97
CA ALA A 409 -8.54 9.85 24.54
C ALA A 409 -7.04 10.09 24.32
N LEU A 410 -6.67 10.60 23.14
CA LEU A 410 -5.29 10.98 22.83
C LEU A 410 -4.81 12.15 23.70
N LEU A 411 -5.61 13.22 23.84
CA LEU A 411 -5.25 14.37 24.70
C LEU A 411 -5.08 13.95 26.17
N GLU A 412 -5.97 13.09 26.66
CA GLU A 412 -5.90 12.52 28.01
C GLU A 412 -4.64 11.68 28.18
N ARG A 413 -4.35 10.79 27.22
CA ARG A 413 -3.13 9.98 27.24
C ARG A 413 -1.88 10.83 27.19
N LEU A 414 -1.81 11.82 26.29
CA LEU A 414 -0.68 12.76 26.20
C LEU A 414 -0.47 13.52 27.50
N ARG A 415 -1.54 13.99 28.16
CA ARG A 415 -1.45 14.64 29.48
C ARG A 415 -0.88 13.70 30.53
N ALA A 416 -1.33 12.43 30.57
CA ALA A 416 -0.84 11.43 31.50
C ALA A 416 0.65 11.11 31.30
N GLU A 417 1.12 11.16 30.06
CA GLU A 417 2.53 10.98 29.67
C GLU A 417 3.38 12.27 29.85
N GLY A 418 2.78 13.36 30.36
CA GLY A 418 3.48 14.60 30.69
C GLY A 418 3.66 15.58 29.53
N TYR A 419 2.91 15.44 28.43
CA TYR A 419 2.87 16.44 27.37
C TYR A 419 2.09 17.69 27.81
N ASP A 420 2.51 18.86 27.34
CA ASP A 420 1.79 20.12 27.60
C ASP A 420 0.50 20.18 26.77
N THR A 421 -0.61 19.83 27.41
CA THR A 421 -1.97 19.96 26.88
C THR A 421 -2.72 21.17 27.46
N GLY A 422 -1.99 22.12 28.06
CA GLY A 422 -2.53 23.29 28.76
C GLY A 422 -3.14 22.97 30.13
N ALA A 423 -3.35 24.01 30.94
CA ALA A 423 -3.88 23.90 32.31
C ALA A 423 -5.41 23.79 32.37
N ALA A 424 -6.11 24.09 31.28
CA ALA A 424 -7.57 24.00 31.23
C ALA A 424 -8.04 22.53 31.27
N PRO A 425 -9.24 22.26 31.82
CA PRO A 425 -9.89 20.96 31.66
C PRO A 425 -10.00 20.58 30.18
N LEU A 426 -9.71 19.32 29.86
CA LEU A 426 -9.94 18.81 28.51
C LEU A 426 -11.45 18.76 28.25
N PRO A 427 -11.90 19.11 27.03
CA PRO A 427 -13.29 18.99 26.67
C PRO A 427 -13.70 17.51 26.63
N ASP A 428 -14.93 17.22 27.02
CA ASP A 428 -15.55 15.95 26.69
C ASP A 428 -15.76 15.82 25.17
N ARG A 429 -16.13 14.62 24.72
CA ARG A 429 -16.35 14.28 23.32
C ARG A 429 -17.33 15.22 22.61
N ALA A 430 -18.47 15.52 23.24
CA ALA A 430 -19.53 16.36 22.65
C ALA A 430 -19.10 17.83 22.56
N THR A 431 -18.41 18.31 23.59
CA THR A 431 -17.86 19.67 23.64
C THR A 431 -16.77 19.83 22.60
N LEU A 432 -15.86 18.86 22.47
CA LEU A 432 -14.83 18.89 21.43
C LEU A 432 -15.47 18.90 20.04
N ALA A 433 -16.47 18.06 19.78
CA ALA A 433 -17.18 18.02 18.50
C ALA A 433 -17.77 19.39 18.12
N ARG A 434 -18.51 20.02 19.05
CA ARG A 434 -19.07 21.37 18.83
C ARG A 434 -17.97 22.38 18.51
N ARG A 435 -16.91 22.42 19.32
CA ARG A 435 -15.80 23.37 19.11
C ARG A 435 -15.10 23.16 17.78
N LEU A 436 -14.83 21.92 17.38
CA LEU A 436 -14.22 21.65 16.09
C LEU A 436 -15.10 22.17 14.94
N ALA A 437 -16.41 21.85 14.96
CA ALA A 437 -17.39 22.30 13.97
C ALA A 437 -17.54 23.84 13.93
N THR A 438 -17.59 24.50 15.08
CA THR A 438 -17.92 25.93 15.17
C THR A 438 -16.73 26.87 15.34
N GLU A 439 -15.51 26.37 15.55
CA GLU A 439 -14.29 27.17 15.79
C GLU A 439 -13.11 26.77 14.87
N ALA A 440 -13.07 25.54 14.34
CA ALA A 440 -11.89 25.01 13.68
C ALA A 440 -12.22 24.23 12.39
N THR A 441 -12.97 24.84 11.47
CA THR A 441 -13.22 24.28 10.13
C THR A 441 -12.75 25.19 9.00
N ASN A 442 -12.42 24.55 7.88
CA ASN A 442 -12.27 25.17 6.57
C ASN A 442 -13.55 25.93 6.21
N ALA A 443 -13.39 27.11 5.62
CA ALA A 443 -14.47 27.98 5.20
C ALA A 443 -14.63 27.97 3.69
N ALA A 444 -15.85 28.24 3.21
CA ALA A 444 -16.10 28.38 1.79
C ALA A 444 -15.29 29.57 1.23
N GLN A 445 -14.81 29.45 -0.01
CA GLN A 445 -14.03 30.52 -0.62
C GLN A 445 -14.86 31.82 -0.70
N GLY A 446 -14.34 32.91 -0.13
CA GLY A 446 -15.02 34.21 -0.08
C GLY A 446 -15.87 34.46 1.16
N ASP A 447 -15.99 33.49 2.08
CA ASP A 447 -16.59 33.71 3.40
C ASP A 447 -15.58 34.34 4.37
N ASP A 448 -15.23 35.60 4.12
CA ASP A 448 -14.29 36.37 4.93
C ASP A 448 -14.77 36.54 6.38
N GLU A 449 -16.09 36.57 6.61
CA GLU A 449 -16.64 36.68 7.95
C GLU A 449 -16.37 35.42 8.77
N ALA A 450 -16.58 34.23 8.17
CA ALA A 450 -16.18 32.98 8.81
C ALA A 450 -14.69 32.97 9.13
N LEU A 451 -13.82 33.37 8.20
CA LEU A 451 -12.38 33.41 8.45
C LEU A 451 -12.01 34.38 9.58
N ARG A 452 -12.61 35.59 9.62
CA ARG A 452 -12.40 36.53 10.73
C ARG A 452 -12.88 35.97 12.07
N ARG A 453 -14.02 35.27 12.09
CA ARG A 453 -14.52 34.58 13.29
C ARG A 453 -13.53 33.51 13.75
N ARG A 454 -13.01 32.68 12.84
CA ARG A 454 -11.99 31.65 13.14
C ARG A 454 -10.73 32.26 13.75
N ILE A 455 -10.22 33.36 13.19
CA ILE A 455 -9.07 34.10 13.75
C ILE A 455 -9.39 34.59 15.17
N ALA A 456 -10.55 35.20 15.38
CA ALA A 456 -10.98 35.67 16.71
C ALA A 456 -11.15 34.53 17.73
N GLN A 457 -11.43 33.31 17.26
CA GLN A 457 -11.53 32.09 18.06
C GLN A 457 -10.19 31.37 18.27
N GLY A 458 -9.07 31.92 17.79
CA GLY A 458 -7.73 31.38 18.03
C GLY A 458 -7.18 30.48 16.92
N ALA A 459 -7.75 30.51 15.72
CA ALA A 459 -7.13 29.88 14.56
C ALA A 459 -5.72 30.45 14.30
N ILE A 460 -4.86 29.64 13.72
CA ILE A 460 -3.51 30.07 13.33
C ILE A 460 -3.65 31.02 12.13
N ALA A 461 -3.14 32.24 12.29
CA ALA A 461 -3.09 33.24 11.23
C ALA A 461 -1.64 33.46 10.79
N VAL A 462 -1.29 32.95 9.61
CA VAL A 462 0.05 33.12 9.02
C VAL A 462 0.09 34.43 8.25
N PRO A 463 0.92 35.42 8.63
CA PRO A 463 1.00 36.67 7.88
C PRO A 463 1.43 36.40 6.44
N VAL A 464 0.74 37.01 5.47
CA VAL A 464 1.04 36.82 4.05
C VAL A 464 2.51 37.16 3.75
N ARG A 465 3.07 38.20 4.39
CA ARG A 465 4.51 38.51 4.28
C ARG A 465 5.40 37.33 4.68
N THR A 466 5.05 36.63 5.75
CA THR A 466 5.79 35.46 6.23
C THR A 466 5.64 34.29 5.25
N TYR A 467 4.41 34.01 4.80
CA TYR A 467 4.16 32.98 3.80
C TYR A 467 4.94 33.25 2.49
N LEU A 468 4.93 34.49 1.99
CA LEU A 468 5.67 34.88 0.79
C LEU A 468 7.17 34.66 0.92
N ALA A 469 7.75 34.90 2.10
CA ALA A 469 9.17 34.62 2.35
C ALA A 469 9.49 33.12 2.28
N TRP A 470 8.61 32.25 2.84
CA TRP A 470 8.76 30.80 2.72
C TRP A 470 8.54 30.32 1.30
N TYR A 471 7.50 30.82 0.64
CA TYR A 471 7.16 30.49 -0.74
C TYR A 471 8.31 30.84 -1.68
N ALA A 472 8.99 31.99 -1.50
CA ALA A 472 10.12 32.38 -2.31
C ALA A 472 11.27 31.35 -2.31
N ALA A 473 11.47 30.63 -1.21
CA ALA A 473 12.49 29.59 -1.05
C ALA A 473 12.13 28.24 -1.69
N LEU A 474 10.88 28.05 -2.14
CA LEU A 474 10.47 26.83 -2.83
C LEU A 474 11.11 26.75 -4.23
N PRO A 475 11.31 25.52 -4.77
CA PRO A 475 11.84 25.33 -6.12
C PRO A 475 11.04 26.08 -7.19
N ALA A 476 11.73 26.64 -8.17
CA ALA A 476 11.11 27.43 -9.24
C ALA A 476 10.06 26.64 -10.03
N ALA A 477 10.33 25.37 -10.34
CA ALA A 477 9.40 24.49 -11.06
C ALA A 477 8.06 24.33 -10.31
N LEU A 478 8.11 24.07 -9.00
CA LEU A 478 6.90 23.96 -8.19
C LEU A 478 6.12 25.28 -8.18
N LYS A 479 6.80 26.42 -7.97
CA LYS A 479 6.14 27.74 -7.96
C LYS A 479 5.43 28.04 -9.28
N GLN A 480 6.08 27.74 -10.40
CA GLN A 480 5.48 27.92 -11.73
C GLN A 480 4.23 27.05 -11.92
N GLU A 481 4.28 25.79 -11.47
CA GLU A 481 3.12 24.90 -11.55
C GLU A 481 1.97 25.37 -10.67
N VAL A 482 2.27 25.75 -9.43
CA VAL A 482 1.30 26.31 -8.47
C VAL A 482 0.66 27.56 -9.04
N GLU A 483 1.44 28.51 -9.55
CA GLU A 483 0.92 29.78 -10.08
C GLU A 483 0.09 29.60 -11.34
N ARG A 484 0.45 28.61 -12.19
CA ARG A 484 -0.31 28.26 -13.38
C ARG A 484 -1.72 27.76 -13.03
N VAL A 485 -1.87 26.98 -11.96
CA VAL A 485 -3.15 26.37 -11.58
C VAL A 485 -3.94 27.24 -10.61
N TRP A 486 -3.26 27.79 -9.60
CA TRP A 486 -3.87 28.44 -8.42
C TRP A 486 -3.72 29.97 -8.42
N GLY A 487 -2.97 30.53 -9.36
CA GLY A 487 -2.66 31.96 -9.41
C GLY A 487 -1.50 32.37 -8.49
N PRO A 488 -1.17 33.66 -8.41
CA PRO A 488 -0.05 34.14 -7.60
C PRO A 488 -0.29 33.95 -6.09
N PRO A 489 0.77 33.75 -5.29
CA PRO A 489 0.65 33.71 -3.83
C PRO A 489 0.12 35.05 -3.29
N PRO A 490 -0.68 35.07 -2.20
CA PRO A 490 -1.01 33.95 -1.32
C PRO A 490 -2.21 33.10 -1.77
N GLY A 491 -2.78 33.34 -2.96
CA GLY A 491 -4.05 32.74 -3.35
C GLY A 491 -5.25 33.29 -2.59
N LYS A 492 -6.43 32.71 -2.89
CA LYS A 492 -7.72 33.14 -2.32
C LYS A 492 -8.30 32.19 -1.27
N LEU A 493 -7.89 30.92 -1.28
CA LEU A 493 -8.38 29.91 -0.36
C LEU A 493 -7.84 30.18 1.05
N MET A 494 -8.74 30.29 2.02
CA MET A 494 -8.41 30.57 3.43
C MET A 494 -7.54 31.82 3.65
N THR A 495 -7.67 32.83 2.79
CA THR A 495 -6.92 34.09 2.91
C THR A 495 -7.86 35.24 3.23
N VAL A 496 -7.62 35.97 4.32
CA VAL A 496 -8.39 37.17 4.70
C VAL A 496 -7.48 38.18 5.40
N ASP A 497 -7.70 39.48 5.19
CA ASP A 497 -7.02 40.58 5.89
C ASP A 497 -5.47 40.46 5.96
N GLY A 498 -4.84 39.95 4.89
CA GLY A 498 -3.38 39.77 4.83
C GLY A 498 -2.85 38.59 5.64
N GLN A 499 -3.70 37.62 5.97
CA GLN A 499 -3.38 36.37 6.67
C GLN A 499 -3.83 35.15 5.85
N VAL A 500 -3.06 34.07 5.89
CA VAL A 500 -3.51 32.73 5.49
C VAL A 500 -3.91 31.98 6.76
N VAL A 501 -5.16 31.52 6.84
CA VAL A 501 -5.79 30.97 8.05
C VAL A 501 -5.69 29.44 8.04
N VAL A 502 -5.18 28.88 9.13
CA VAL A 502 -5.22 27.44 9.44
C VAL A 502 -6.17 27.26 10.64
N PRO A 503 -7.39 26.72 10.41
CA PRO A 503 -8.34 26.45 11.49
C PRO A 503 -7.79 25.41 12.45
N ALA A 504 -7.74 25.74 13.74
CA ALA A 504 -7.18 24.86 14.75
C ALA A 504 -7.71 25.17 16.16
N LEU A 505 -7.64 24.17 17.04
CA LEU A 505 -7.78 24.30 18.48
C LEU A 505 -6.43 24.00 19.15
N GLN A 506 -5.98 24.89 20.03
CA GLN A 506 -4.71 24.74 20.73
C GLN A 506 -4.90 24.28 22.18
N PHE A 507 -4.19 23.23 22.57
CA PHE A 507 -4.12 22.65 23.90
C PHE A 507 -2.64 22.63 24.34
N GLY A 508 -2.16 23.72 24.96
CA GLY A 508 -0.73 23.86 25.28
C GLY A 508 0.13 23.81 24.01
N LYS A 509 0.97 22.78 23.91
CA LYS A 509 1.82 22.47 22.74
C LYS A 509 1.23 21.40 21.81
N VAL A 510 0.05 20.88 22.12
CA VAL A 510 -0.72 19.98 21.23
C VAL A 510 -1.74 20.79 20.46
N ILE A 511 -1.72 20.72 19.13
CA ILE A 511 -2.61 21.47 18.24
C ILE A 511 -3.47 20.49 17.46
N LEU A 512 -4.79 20.63 17.54
CA LEU A 512 -5.74 19.93 16.67
C LEU A 512 -6.06 20.86 15.50
N ALA A 513 -5.76 20.48 14.26
CA ALA A 513 -5.96 21.34 13.09
C ALA A 513 -6.81 20.67 12.00
N ALA A 514 -7.68 21.44 11.35
CA ALA A 514 -8.36 20.96 10.15
C ALA A 514 -7.33 20.70 9.05
N HIS A 515 -7.36 19.51 8.46
CA HIS A 515 -6.50 19.23 7.31
C HIS A 515 -6.89 20.18 6.15
N PRO A 516 -5.91 20.72 5.39
CA PRO A 516 -6.22 21.55 4.22
C PRO A 516 -7.02 20.77 3.16
N LEU A 517 -7.87 21.47 2.41
CA LEU A 517 -8.68 20.89 1.33
C LEU A 517 -7.78 20.22 0.27
N TRP A 518 -8.29 19.19 -0.39
CA TRP A 518 -7.63 18.68 -1.59
C TRP A 518 -7.88 19.59 -2.79
N GLY A 519 -6.94 19.63 -3.74
CA GLY A 519 -7.10 20.41 -4.98
C GLY A 519 -8.43 20.18 -5.72
N PRO A 520 -8.85 18.94 -6.04
CA PRO A 520 -10.14 18.71 -6.69
C PRO A 520 -11.35 19.21 -5.88
N GLN A 521 -11.28 19.19 -4.54
CA GLN A 521 -12.39 19.58 -3.66
C GLN A 521 -12.65 21.09 -3.65
N THR A 522 -11.71 21.90 -4.16
CA THR A 522 -11.92 23.35 -4.27
C THR A 522 -12.87 23.74 -5.41
N GLY A 523 -13.30 22.79 -6.24
CA GLY A 523 -14.24 23.00 -7.33
C GLY A 523 -13.66 23.74 -8.55
N GLY A 524 -14.55 24.18 -9.44
CA GLY A 524 -14.23 25.03 -10.60
C GLY A 524 -13.17 24.45 -11.55
N LYS A 525 -12.22 25.29 -12.00
CA LYS A 525 -11.20 24.91 -13.00
C LYS A 525 -10.24 23.81 -12.53
N ALA A 526 -10.11 23.59 -11.22
CA ALA A 526 -9.27 22.54 -10.66
C ALA A 526 -9.85 21.14 -10.96
N LEU A 527 -11.18 21.00 -10.92
CA LEU A 527 -11.87 19.75 -11.30
C LEU A 527 -11.69 19.41 -12.79
N GLU A 528 -11.54 20.43 -13.65
CA GLU A 528 -11.36 20.24 -15.09
C GLU A 528 -9.92 19.84 -15.48
N GLN A 529 -8.94 19.96 -14.58
CA GLN A 529 -7.55 19.59 -14.87
C GLN A 529 -7.43 18.08 -15.11
N ARG A 530 -6.74 17.65 -16.18
CA ARG A 530 -6.63 16.20 -16.50
C ARG A 530 -5.45 15.51 -15.78
N GLY A 531 -4.39 16.26 -15.51
CA GLY A 531 -3.16 15.78 -14.89
C GLY A 531 -3.15 15.87 -13.36
N ALA A 532 -1.97 15.66 -12.79
CA ALA A 532 -1.72 15.88 -11.37
C ALA A 532 -1.97 17.36 -10.98
N LEU A 533 -2.44 17.60 -9.77
CA LEU A 533 -2.65 18.95 -9.23
C LEU A 533 -1.54 19.28 -8.22
N PRO A 534 -0.80 20.40 -8.38
CA PRO A 534 0.16 20.83 -7.38
C PRO A 534 -0.56 21.30 -6.10
N PRO A 535 0.11 21.33 -4.94
CA PRO A 535 -0.49 21.86 -3.72
C PRO A 535 -0.86 23.34 -3.90
N HIS A 536 -2.07 23.72 -3.49
CA HIS A 536 -2.47 25.14 -3.47
C HIS A 536 -1.84 25.87 -2.27
N HIS A 537 -2.00 27.19 -2.22
CA HIS A 537 -1.31 28.04 -1.25
C HIS A 537 -1.69 27.78 0.23
N GLN A 538 -2.96 27.47 0.55
CA GLN A 538 -3.33 27.03 1.91
C GLN A 538 -2.61 25.73 2.30
N TYR A 539 -2.54 24.75 1.39
CA TYR A 539 -1.84 23.49 1.63
C TYR A 539 -0.34 23.73 1.91
N LEU A 540 0.31 24.55 1.08
CA LEU A 540 1.70 24.97 1.31
C LEU A 540 1.86 25.71 2.64
N ALA A 541 0.98 26.65 2.96
CA ALA A 541 1.04 27.43 4.19
C ALA A 541 0.90 26.55 5.44
N PHE A 542 0.01 25.56 5.42
CA PHE A 542 -0.20 24.60 6.52
C PHE A 542 1.10 23.86 6.87
N TYR A 543 1.71 23.21 5.88
CA TYR A 543 2.93 22.43 6.10
C TYR A 543 4.16 23.29 6.39
N LEU A 544 4.31 24.43 5.71
CA LEU A 544 5.41 25.37 5.98
C LEU A 544 5.27 26.00 7.37
N TRP A 545 4.05 26.28 7.83
CA TRP A 545 3.80 26.74 9.20
C TRP A 545 4.29 25.70 10.22
N MET A 546 3.89 24.43 10.08
CA MET A 546 4.34 23.35 10.97
C MET A 546 5.87 23.26 11.04
N GLN A 547 6.54 23.30 9.89
CA GLN A 547 8.00 23.19 9.81
C GLN A 547 8.75 24.43 10.34
N LYS A 548 8.16 25.63 10.26
CA LYS A 548 8.88 26.89 10.47
C LYS A 548 8.47 27.59 11.76
N SER A 549 7.36 28.33 11.74
CA SER A 549 6.95 29.14 12.90
C SER A 549 6.17 28.34 13.94
N GLY A 550 5.45 27.30 13.52
CA GLY A 550 4.75 26.37 14.41
C GLY A 550 5.72 25.42 15.13
N ARG A 551 6.90 25.18 14.55
CA ARG A 551 7.98 24.35 15.13
C ARG A 551 7.48 23.00 15.66
N ALA A 552 6.65 22.32 14.87
CA ALA A 552 6.16 21.00 15.22
C ALA A 552 7.34 20.03 15.34
N ASP A 553 7.34 19.21 16.40
CA ASP A 553 8.30 18.13 16.61
C ASP A 553 7.79 16.82 16.00
N ALA A 554 6.46 16.65 15.93
CA ALA A 554 5.82 15.51 15.26
C ALA A 554 4.51 15.93 14.57
N TYR A 555 4.23 15.27 13.45
CA TYR A 555 2.93 15.31 12.77
C TYR A 555 2.22 13.97 13.00
N LEU A 556 1.06 14.03 13.67
CA LEU A 556 0.23 12.88 14.05
C LEU A 556 -1.18 13.01 13.46
N PRO A 557 -1.35 12.92 12.14
CA PRO A 557 -2.66 12.97 11.49
C PRO A 557 -3.57 11.80 11.89
N LEU A 558 -4.81 12.09 12.27
CA LEU A 558 -5.92 11.14 12.16
C LEU A 558 -6.49 11.11 10.73
N PHE A 559 -6.16 12.12 9.92
CA PHE A 559 -6.45 12.18 8.51
C PHE A 559 -5.40 13.00 7.77
N THR A 560 -4.95 12.50 6.61
CA THR A 560 -4.14 13.26 5.67
C THR A 560 -4.26 12.72 4.24
N GLN A 561 -4.09 13.61 3.27
CA GLN A 561 -3.99 13.28 1.85
C GLN A 561 -2.63 13.56 1.25
N LEU A 562 -1.61 13.73 2.09
CA LEU A 562 -0.26 14.04 1.64
C LEU A 562 0.25 13.00 0.62
N SER A 563 -0.19 11.74 0.74
CA SER A 563 0.14 10.63 -0.15
C SER A 563 -0.47 10.75 -1.56
N LEU A 564 -1.32 11.75 -1.80
CA LEU A 564 -1.96 12.02 -3.09
C LEU A 564 -1.34 13.22 -3.80
N MET A 565 -0.32 13.85 -3.21
CA MET A 565 0.39 14.97 -3.85
C MET A 565 1.29 14.48 -5.01
N PRO A 566 1.57 15.32 -6.01
CA PRO A 566 2.47 14.98 -7.12
C PRO A 566 3.90 14.68 -6.64
N GLY A 567 4.58 13.78 -7.34
CA GLY A 567 5.95 13.35 -7.02
C GLY A 567 6.14 11.88 -7.33
N LYS A 568 7.26 11.31 -6.90
CA LYS A 568 7.60 9.91 -7.16
C LYS A 568 6.56 8.94 -6.59
N GLN A 569 6.35 7.82 -7.27
CA GLN A 569 5.33 6.81 -6.94
C GLN A 569 5.60 6.12 -5.59
N GLU A 570 6.86 5.84 -5.28
CA GLU A 570 7.35 5.27 -4.03
C GLU A 570 8.75 5.83 -3.80
N GLY A 571 9.16 6.09 -2.55
CA GLY A 571 10.48 6.65 -2.26
C GLY A 571 10.63 8.10 -2.76
N PRO A 572 9.95 9.07 -2.13
CA PRO A 572 9.92 10.47 -2.58
C PRO A 572 11.32 11.06 -2.73
N ALA A 573 11.45 12.02 -3.65
CA ALA A 573 12.60 12.92 -3.68
C ALA A 573 12.40 14.09 -2.70
N ALA A 574 13.50 14.60 -2.14
CA ALA A 574 13.51 15.82 -1.32
C ALA A 574 12.91 17.04 -2.05
N THR A 575 12.92 17.02 -3.38
CA THR A 575 12.37 18.08 -4.25
C THR A 575 10.94 17.84 -4.72
N ASP A 576 10.36 16.67 -4.45
CA ASP A 576 8.95 16.40 -4.74
C ASP A 576 8.05 17.24 -3.83
N ALA A 577 6.79 17.46 -4.23
CA ALA A 577 5.84 18.18 -3.39
C ALA A 577 5.73 17.53 -2.00
N VAL A 578 5.67 16.21 -1.92
CA VAL A 578 5.62 15.48 -0.64
C VAL A 578 6.88 15.73 0.20
N GLY A 579 8.07 15.65 -0.39
CA GLY A 579 9.34 15.87 0.30
C GLY A 579 9.45 17.28 0.88
N LEU A 580 9.02 18.29 0.11
CA LEU A 580 9.00 19.69 0.52
C LEU A 580 7.96 19.98 1.62
N LEU A 581 6.78 19.35 1.53
CA LEU A 581 5.68 19.54 2.47
C LEU A 581 5.96 18.86 3.82
N ILE A 582 6.47 17.63 3.84
CA ILE A 582 6.78 16.98 5.13
C ILE A 582 8.09 17.47 5.73
N GLY A 583 9.08 17.79 4.88
CA GLY A 583 10.41 18.19 5.32
C GLY A 583 11.01 17.19 6.32
N ALA A 584 11.58 17.69 7.41
CA ALA A 584 12.20 16.85 8.43
C ALA A 584 11.19 16.19 9.41
N LEU A 585 9.90 16.54 9.35
CA LEU A 585 8.93 16.14 10.36
C LEU A 585 8.76 14.60 10.43
N PRO A 586 8.91 13.99 11.61
CA PRO A 586 8.42 12.65 11.89
C PRO A 586 6.91 12.59 11.66
N HIS A 587 6.49 11.65 10.82
CA HIS A 587 5.10 11.45 10.43
C HIS A 587 4.60 10.13 11.04
N ILE A 588 3.64 10.22 11.95
CA ILE A 588 3.07 9.07 12.68
C ILE A 588 1.58 9.00 12.33
N GLN A 589 1.09 7.89 11.80
CA GLN A 589 -0.27 7.81 11.24
C GLN A 589 -1.04 6.60 11.80
N PRO A 590 -1.96 6.81 12.76
CA PRO A 590 -2.99 5.83 13.07
C PRO A 590 -3.88 5.59 11.85
N GLN A 591 -4.16 4.33 11.51
CA GLN A 591 -5.01 3.96 10.38
C GLN A 591 -5.67 2.58 10.60
N PRO A 592 -6.82 2.27 9.98
CA PRO A 592 -7.42 0.96 10.12
C PRO A 592 -6.53 -0.11 9.46
N LEU A 593 -6.54 -1.34 9.99
CA LEU A 593 -5.76 -2.46 9.44
C LEU A 593 -6.09 -2.75 7.96
N GLN A 594 -7.31 -2.45 7.54
CA GLN A 594 -7.83 -2.62 6.19
C GLN A 594 -7.58 -1.40 5.26
N ALA A 595 -6.95 -0.32 5.74
CA ALA A 595 -6.94 0.99 5.09
C ALA A 595 -6.49 1.00 3.63
N ASN A 596 -7.23 1.74 2.80
CA ASN A 596 -6.91 1.93 1.39
C ASN A 596 -5.58 2.68 1.15
N GLY A 597 -5.27 3.67 2.01
CA GLY A 597 -4.11 4.56 1.87
C GLY A 597 -2.81 4.10 2.54
N GLY A 598 -2.83 2.99 3.28
CA GLY A 598 -1.74 2.62 4.18
C GLY A 598 -0.38 2.41 3.50
N VAL A 599 -0.38 1.89 2.28
CA VAL A 599 0.84 1.70 1.48
C VAL A 599 1.42 3.04 1.02
N GLY A 600 0.55 3.93 0.52
CA GLY A 600 0.95 5.26 0.05
C GLY A 600 1.50 6.13 1.18
N ASN A 601 0.90 6.06 2.37
CA ASN A 601 1.41 6.77 3.55
C ASN A 601 2.83 6.29 3.94
N LYS A 602 3.06 4.98 3.97
CA LYS A 602 4.40 4.45 4.27
C LYS A 602 5.43 4.81 3.19
N ARG A 603 5.09 4.57 1.92
CA ARG A 603 6.06 4.61 0.81
C ARG A 603 6.24 5.99 0.17
N ARG A 604 5.22 6.87 0.22
CA ARG A 604 5.28 8.23 -0.36
C ARG A 604 5.47 9.31 0.70
N THR A 605 4.84 9.19 1.86
CA THR A 605 4.84 10.26 2.89
C THR A 605 5.75 9.99 4.08
N GLN A 606 6.53 8.89 4.02
CA GLN A 606 7.51 8.52 5.04
C GLN A 606 6.85 8.30 6.42
N ALA A 607 5.61 7.80 6.46
CA ALA A 607 4.87 7.59 7.70
C ALA A 607 5.29 6.30 8.43
N VAL A 608 5.41 6.39 9.76
CA VAL A 608 5.27 5.23 10.66
C VAL A 608 3.77 5.04 10.90
N THR A 609 3.20 3.99 10.31
CA THR A 609 1.78 3.73 10.46
C THR A 609 1.50 2.89 11.70
N ILE A 610 0.32 3.04 12.29
CA ILE A 610 -0.13 2.32 13.50
C ILE A 610 -1.53 1.78 13.21
N GLY A 611 -1.64 0.45 13.10
CA GLY A 611 -2.90 -0.22 12.79
C GLY A 611 -3.85 -0.24 13.97
N PHE A 612 -5.08 0.22 13.79
CA PHE A 612 -6.22 0.00 14.68
C PHE A 612 -7.28 -0.86 14.01
N MET A 613 -8.18 -1.45 14.79
CA MET A 613 -9.25 -2.30 14.26
C MET A 613 -10.62 -1.73 14.59
N PRO A 614 -11.45 -1.38 13.58
CA PRO A 614 -12.86 -1.12 13.81
C PRO A 614 -13.61 -2.34 14.35
N GLN A 615 -14.72 -2.11 15.04
CA GLN A 615 -15.53 -3.20 15.61
C GLN A 615 -16.40 -3.80 14.50
N PHE A 616 -16.41 -5.13 14.34
CA PHE A 616 -17.23 -5.79 13.30
C PHE A 616 -18.10 -6.89 13.87
N VAL A 617 -19.32 -6.98 13.38
CA VAL A 617 -20.28 -7.99 13.82
C VAL A 617 -21.11 -8.49 12.64
N ARG A 618 -21.80 -9.61 12.83
CA ARG A 618 -22.87 -10.05 11.92
C ARG A 618 -24.05 -9.07 12.02
N ALA A 619 -24.60 -8.68 10.88
CA ALA A 619 -25.63 -7.65 10.78
C ALA A 619 -26.94 -7.99 11.50
N GLY A 620 -27.34 -9.26 11.47
CA GLY A 620 -28.72 -9.63 11.78
C GLY A 620 -29.69 -9.15 10.69
N LEU A 621 -30.97 -9.44 10.85
CA LEU A 621 -32.02 -8.95 9.94
C LEU A 621 -32.70 -7.69 10.49
N SER A 622 -32.97 -6.74 9.59
CA SER A 622 -33.89 -5.64 9.91
C SER A 622 -35.31 -6.19 10.13
N PRO A 623 -36.18 -5.48 10.87
CA PRO A 623 -37.54 -5.99 11.15
C PRO A 623 -38.33 -6.41 9.90
N PRO A 624 -38.30 -5.67 8.76
CA PRO A 624 -38.98 -6.10 7.54
C PRO A 624 -38.42 -7.41 6.96
N LEU A 625 -37.09 -7.60 6.99
CA LEU A 625 -36.47 -8.83 6.49
C LEU A 625 -36.70 -10.02 7.45
N ALA A 626 -36.72 -9.77 8.76
CA ALA A 626 -37.06 -10.79 9.75
C ALA A 626 -38.51 -11.27 9.61
N GLU A 627 -39.44 -10.36 9.30
CA GLU A 627 -40.83 -10.72 8.97
C GLU A 627 -40.92 -11.57 7.71
N MET A 628 -40.18 -11.22 6.64
CA MET A 628 -40.10 -12.05 5.44
C MET A 628 -39.50 -13.43 5.73
N LYS A 629 -38.49 -13.53 6.60
CA LYS A 629 -37.95 -14.80 7.07
C LYS A 629 -39.01 -15.62 7.82
N ALA A 630 -39.79 -15.00 8.70
CA ALA A 630 -40.88 -15.68 9.41
C ALA A 630 -41.98 -16.17 8.45
N MET A 631 -42.32 -15.40 7.42
CA MET A 631 -43.24 -15.83 6.35
C MET A 631 -42.68 -17.04 5.58
N LEU A 632 -41.38 -17.06 5.31
CA LEU A 632 -40.69 -18.14 4.62
C LEU A 632 -40.64 -19.44 5.44
N ASP A 633 -40.47 -19.30 6.76
CA ASP A 633 -40.37 -20.41 7.71
C ASP A 633 -41.75 -20.94 8.18
N ALA A 634 -42.85 -20.29 7.77
CA ALA A 634 -44.22 -20.70 8.11
C ALA A 634 -44.63 -22.00 7.40
N ASP A 635 -45.46 -22.82 8.05
CA ASP A 635 -46.00 -24.04 7.48
C ASP A 635 -47.55 -24.08 7.57
N PRO A 636 -48.28 -24.01 6.43
CA PRO A 636 -47.78 -23.82 5.07
C PRO A 636 -47.38 -22.36 4.79
N VAL A 637 -46.44 -22.15 3.86
CA VAL A 637 -46.05 -20.82 3.38
C VAL A 637 -47.19 -20.17 2.57
N ASP A 638 -47.57 -18.92 2.89
CA ASP A 638 -48.49 -18.12 2.05
C ASP A 638 -47.73 -17.48 0.87
N GLU A 639 -47.80 -18.14 -0.29
CA GLU A 639 -47.15 -17.68 -1.52
C GLU A 639 -47.56 -16.26 -1.94
N ALA A 640 -48.84 -15.93 -1.86
CA ALA A 640 -49.33 -14.63 -2.31
C ALA A 640 -48.84 -13.49 -1.41
N ALA A 641 -48.81 -13.73 -0.09
CA ALA A 641 -48.23 -12.79 0.85
C ALA A 641 -46.72 -12.61 0.62
N LEU A 642 -45.97 -13.71 0.45
CA LEU A 642 -44.52 -13.66 0.24
C LEU A 642 -44.16 -12.91 -1.06
N ARG A 643 -44.84 -13.19 -2.17
CA ARG A 643 -44.63 -12.47 -3.44
C ARG A 643 -44.87 -10.97 -3.29
N ARG A 644 -45.94 -10.57 -2.60
CA ARG A 644 -46.22 -9.15 -2.30
C ARG A 644 -45.13 -8.52 -1.44
N ALA A 645 -44.66 -9.22 -0.41
CA ALA A 645 -43.60 -8.73 0.46
C ALA A 645 -42.28 -8.52 -0.31
N VAL A 646 -41.86 -9.49 -1.12
CA VAL A 646 -40.66 -9.39 -1.98
C VAL A 646 -40.79 -8.24 -2.98
N ALA A 647 -41.96 -8.10 -3.62
CA ALA A 647 -42.21 -7.02 -4.58
C ALA A 647 -42.22 -5.63 -3.91
N ALA A 648 -42.81 -5.52 -2.71
CA ALA A 648 -42.85 -4.29 -1.94
C ALA A 648 -41.46 -3.88 -1.42
N ALA A 649 -40.63 -4.85 -1.04
CA ALA A 649 -39.25 -4.63 -0.63
C ALA A 649 -38.30 -4.31 -1.80
N GLY A 650 -38.77 -4.44 -3.05
CA GLY A 650 -37.96 -4.15 -4.24
C GLY A 650 -36.81 -5.14 -4.48
N LEU A 651 -36.93 -6.37 -3.99
CA LEU A 651 -35.83 -7.35 -4.06
C LEU A 651 -35.68 -8.05 -5.41
N ALA A 652 -36.54 -7.75 -6.40
CA ALA A 652 -36.56 -8.45 -7.69
C ALA A 652 -35.19 -8.48 -8.40
N ALA A 653 -34.52 -7.33 -8.50
CA ALA A 653 -33.20 -7.21 -9.13
C ALA A 653 -32.12 -7.97 -8.33
N SER A 654 -32.11 -7.82 -7.00
CA SER A 654 -31.15 -8.51 -6.11
C SER A 654 -31.30 -10.04 -6.13
N LEU A 655 -32.51 -10.55 -6.40
CA LEU A 655 -32.78 -11.97 -6.54
C LEU A 655 -32.58 -12.48 -7.97
N GLY A 656 -32.48 -11.59 -8.96
CA GLY A 656 -32.50 -11.94 -10.38
C GLY A 656 -33.83 -12.58 -10.83
N LEU A 657 -34.91 -12.33 -10.10
CA LEU A 657 -36.21 -12.99 -10.26
C LEU A 657 -37.33 -11.97 -10.18
N ASP A 658 -38.26 -12.01 -11.13
CA ASP A 658 -39.52 -11.27 -11.02
C ASP A 658 -40.45 -11.98 -10.03
N PRO A 659 -40.75 -11.38 -8.86
CA PRO A 659 -41.61 -12.01 -7.85
C PRO A 659 -43.04 -12.25 -8.34
N ALA A 660 -43.50 -11.61 -9.42
CA ALA A 660 -44.83 -11.84 -9.97
C ALA A 660 -44.90 -13.12 -10.83
N SER A 661 -43.81 -13.49 -11.51
CA SER A 661 -43.82 -14.54 -12.54
C SER A 661 -42.86 -15.71 -12.27
N ALA A 662 -41.86 -15.55 -11.39
CA ALA A 662 -40.89 -16.59 -11.11
C ALA A 662 -41.53 -17.84 -10.48
N PRO A 663 -41.03 -19.06 -10.80
CA PRO A 663 -41.44 -20.28 -10.11
C PRO A 663 -41.28 -20.12 -8.59
N PHE A 664 -42.31 -20.51 -7.82
CA PHE A 664 -42.34 -20.21 -6.39
C PHE A 664 -41.17 -20.84 -5.63
N ASP A 665 -40.77 -22.07 -5.96
CA ASP A 665 -39.61 -22.71 -5.33
C ASP A 665 -38.29 -21.96 -5.59
N ALA A 666 -38.12 -21.40 -6.80
CA ALA A 666 -36.95 -20.59 -7.12
C ALA A 666 -36.97 -19.26 -6.35
N LEU A 667 -38.14 -18.61 -6.25
CA LEU A 667 -38.31 -17.39 -5.45
C LEU A 667 -38.02 -17.67 -3.96
N ARG A 668 -38.54 -18.79 -3.43
CA ARG A 668 -38.33 -19.24 -2.06
C ARG A 668 -36.85 -19.49 -1.76
N ALA A 669 -36.15 -20.23 -2.63
CA ALA A 669 -34.73 -20.52 -2.48
C ALA A 669 -33.85 -19.26 -2.62
N GLY A 670 -34.14 -18.40 -3.60
CA GLY A 670 -33.45 -17.14 -3.80
C GLY A 670 -33.59 -16.22 -2.59
N LEU A 671 -34.82 -16.04 -2.09
CA LEU A 671 -35.10 -15.24 -0.90
C LEU A 671 -34.42 -15.83 0.36
N ALA A 672 -34.48 -17.15 0.56
CA ALA A 672 -33.80 -17.81 1.68
C ALA A 672 -32.31 -17.49 1.69
N THR A 673 -31.67 -17.58 0.52
CA THR A 673 -30.24 -17.31 0.34
C THR A 673 -29.93 -15.84 0.61
N TYR A 674 -30.71 -14.91 0.04
CA TYR A 674 -30.53 -13.47 0.26
C TYR A 674 -30.65 -13.09 1.74
N LEU A 675 -31.67 -13.62 2.43
CA LEU A 675 -31.88 -13.35 3.86
C LEU A 675 -30.74 -13.91 4.71
N ALA A 676 -30.27 -15.13 4.43
CA ALA A 676 -29.14 -15.72 5.16
C ALA A 676 -27.84 -14.91 4.96
N GLU A 677 -27.58 -14.44 3.74
CA GLU A 677 -26.43 -13.58 3.45
C GLU A 677 -26.55 -12.20 4.10
N ALA A 678 -27.72 -11.56 4.05
CA ALA A 678 -27.96 -10.28 4.69
C ALA A 678 -27.79 -10.37 6.21
N GLU A 679 -28.27 -11.46 6.83
CA GLU A 679 -28.12 -11.72 8.26
C GLU A 679 -26.65 -11.96 8.66
N ALA A 680 -25.91 -12.69 7.83
CA ALA A 680 -24.52 -13.04 8.06
C ALA A 680 -23.52 -11.94 7.66
N ALA A 681 -23.95 -10.93 6.92
CA ALA A 681 -23.10 -9.87 6.40
C ALA A 681 -22.26 -9.22 7.52
N PRO A 682 -20.95 -9.09 7.33
CA PRO A 682 -20.12 -8.37 8.28
C PRO A 682 -20.34 -6.87 8.14
N ILE A 683 -20.64 -6.22 9.27
CA ILE A 683 -20.87 -4.78 9.33
C ILE A 683 -19.99 -4.15 10.41
N PRO A 684 -19.45 -2.95 10.16
CA PRO A 684 -18.82 -2.15 11.20
C PRO A 684 -19.88 -1.71 12.22
N LEU A 685 -19.56 -1.86 13.51
CA LEU A 685 -20.44 -1.52 14.62
C LEU A 685 -20.00 -0.19 15.24
N GLY A 686 -20.46 0.91 14.66
CA GLY A 686 -20.09 2.26 15.12
C GLY A 686 -18.65 2.64 14.78
N GLY A 687 -18.20 3.77 15.34
CA GLY A 687 -16.84 4.27 15.22
C GLY A 687 -15.96 3.79 16.37
N HIS A 688 -14.77 3.28 16.03
CA HIS A 688 -13.73 2.89 16.99
C HIS A 688 -13.13 4.09 17.70
N ILE A 689 -12.81 3.94 18.99
CA ILE A 689 -12.04 4.94 19.74
C ILE A 689 -10.65 4.37 20.00
N LEU A 690 -9.61 5.08 19.55
CA LEU A 690 -8.22 4.64 19.71
C LEU A 690 -7.92 4.25 21.18
N GLY A 691 -7.30 3.08 21.35
CA GLY A 691 -6.91 2.57 22.66
C GLY A 691 -8.05 2.00 23.51
N GLN A 692 -9.28 1.92 22.99
CA GLN A 692 -10.41 1.34 23.73
C GLN A 692 -10.79 -0.03 23.19
N ALA A 693 -10.78 -1.03 24.07
CA ALA A 693 -11.30 -2.36 23.73
C ALA A 693 -12.83 -2.33 23.63
N PRO A 694 -13.45 -3.15 22.76
CA PRO A 694 -14.89 -3.32 22.72
C PRO A 694 -15.44 -3.83 24.06
N ALA A 695 -16.71 -3.51 24.35
CA ALA A 695 -17.44 -4.11 25.45
C ALA A 695 -17.53 -5.64 25.28
N SER A 696 -17.70 -6.38 26.38
CA SER A 696 -17.62 -7.85 26.39
C SER A 696 -18.62 -8.54 25.45
N ASP A 697 -19.82 -7.99 25.32
CA ASP A 697 -20.85 -8.47 24.40
C ASP A 697 -20.46 -8.24 22.93
N VAL A 698 -19.90 -7.07 22.61
CA VAL A 698 -19.37 -6.76 21.27
C VAL A 698 -18.17 -7.64 20.95
N ALA A 699 -17.26 -7.85 21.90
CA ALA A 699 -16.11 -8.73 21.74
C ALA A 699 -16.56 -10.17 21.44
N ALA A 700 -17.57 -10.70 22.15
CA ALA A 700 -18.13 -12.02 21.85
C ALA A 700 -18.72 -12.11 20.43
N ARG A 701 -19.40 -11.07 19.96
CA ARG A 701 -19.93 -10.99 18.58
C ARG A 701 -18.83 -10.90 17.52
N MET A 702 -17.76 -10.16 17.79
CA MET A 702 -16.57 -10.12 16.94
C MET A 702 -15.92 -11.49 16.85
N VAL A 703 -15.72 -12.16 17.99
CA VAL A 703 -15.18 -13.54 18.04
C VAL A 703 -16.07 -14.50 17.26
N GLN A 704 -17.40 -14.41 17.42
CA GLN A 704 -18.33 -15.22 16.64
C GLN A 704 -18.14 -15.02 15.13
N ALA A 705 -17.99 -13.76 14.67
CA ALA A 705 -17.75 -13.45 13.27
C ALA A 705 -16.40 -14.01 12.76
N MET A 706 -15.34 -13.94 13.57
CA MET A 706 -14.03 -14.50 13.27
C MET A 706 -14.04 -16.04 13.21
N LEU A 707 -14.80 -16.69 14.09
CA LEU A 707 -14.95 -18.14 14.09
C LEU A 707 -15.77 -18.64 12.88
N ALA A 708 -16.68 -17.83 12.35
CA ALA A 708 -17.51 -18.18 11.21
C ALA A 708 -16.77 -18.19 9.84
N VAL A 709 -15.48 -17.89 9.80
CA VAL A 709 -14.72 -17.91 8.54
C VAL A 709 -14.44 -19.36 8.14
N GLY A 710 -15.00 -19.77 6.99
CA GLY A 710 -14.79 -21.12 6.42
C GLY A 710 -15.63 -22.22 7.07
N GLN A 711 -16.51 -21.89 8.01
CA GLN A 711 -17.37 -22.85 8.72
C GLN A 711 -18.66 -22.17 9.22
N PRO A 712 -19.72 -22.91 9.56
CA PRO A 712 -20.92 -22.34 10.15
C PRO A 712 -20.61 -21.55 11.44
N ALA A 713 -21.30 -20.41 11.62
CA ALA A 713 -21.12 -19.61 12.82
C ALA A 713 -21.61 -20.36 14.07
N PRO A 714 -20.82 -20.41 15.16
CA PRO A 714 -21.29 -20.94 16.44
C PRO A 714 -22.40 -20.06 17.03
N HIS A 715 -23.21 -20.60 17.93
CA HIS A 715 -24.19 -19.80 18.66
C HIS A 715 -23.48 -18.75 19.53
N LEU A 716 -24.01 -17.52 19.52
CA LEU A 716 -23.39 -16.40 20.25
C LEU A 716 -23.35 -16.66 21.76
N GLU A 717 -24.37 -17.32 22.31
CA GLU A 717 -24.44 -17.68 23.73
C GLU A 717 -23.31 -18.64 24.13
N ASP A 718 -23.01 -19.63 23.29
CA ASP A 718 -21.92 -20.58 23.52
C ASP A 718 -20.56 -19.88 23.44
N VAL A 719 -20.36 -18.97 22.47
CA VAL A 719 -19.16 -18.12 22.43
C VAL A 719 -19.03 -17.29 23.72
N ALA A 720 -20.10 -16.63 24.16
CA ALA A 720 -20.08 -15.82 25.37
C ALA A 720 -19.75 -16.66 26.63
N ARG A 721 -20.32 -17.86 26.76
CA ARG A 721 -20.03 -18.80 27.85
C ARG A 721 -18.60 -19.35 27.80
N ALA A 722 -18.08 -19.65 26.60
CA ALA A 722 -16.69 -20.08 26.41
C ALA A 722 -15.68 -19.01 26.85
N LEU A 723 -15.97 -17.73 26.52
CA LEU A 723 -15.19 -16.58 26.97
C LEU A 723 -15.36 -16.32 28.49
N GLY A 724 -16.49 -16.73 29.06
CA GLY A 724 -16.76 -16.73 30.50
C GLY A 724 -16.08 -17.86 31.29
N GLY A 725 -15.42 -18.82 30.60
CA GLY A 725 -14.65 -19.90 31.22
C GLY A 725 -15.30 -21.29 31.19
N GLU A 726 -16.43 -21.46 30.49
CA GLU A 726 -17.04 -22.78 30.30
C GLU A 726 -16.39 -23.51 29.11
N ASP A 727 -15.66 -24.61 29.35
CA ASP A 727 -14.88 -25.29 28.30
C ASP A 727 -15.70 -26.23 27.38
N ASP A 728 -16.92 -26.62 27.79
CA ASP A 728 -17.69 -27.70 27.13
C ASP A 728 -18.80 -27.19 26.17
N VAL A 729 -18.91 -25.86 25.96
CA VAL A 729 -19.96 -25.25 25.12
C VAL A 729 -19.56 -25.11 23.66
N LEU A 730 -18.26 -25.14 23.37
CA LEU A 730 -17.68 -25.23 22.02
C LEU A 730 -16.69 -26.39 22.02
N ASP A 731 -16.35 -26.92 20.84
CA ASP A 731 -15.24 -27.88 20.75
C ASP A 731 -13.91 -27.25 21.21
N ALA A 732 -12.93 -28.08 21.53
CA ALA A 732 -11.66 -27.63 22.11
C ALA A 732 -10.88 -26.65 21.20
N GLU A 733 -10.97 -26.82 19.87
CA GLU A 733 -10.29 -25.96 18.91
C GLU A 733 -10.96 -24.57 18.87
N ASN A 734 -12.28 -24.52 18.75
CA ASN A 734 -13.04 -23.29 18.75
C ASN A 734 -12.99 -22.58 20.11
N THR A 735 -12.93 -23.30 21.23
CA THR A 735 -12.69 -22.71 22.56
C THR A 735 -11.32 -22.04 22.63
N HIS A 736 -10.27 -22.69 22.13
CA HIS A 736 -8.92 -22.11 22.09
C HIS A 736 -8.88 -20.86 21.20
N ARG A 737 -9.41 -20.96 19.98
CA ARG A 737 -9.49 -19.84 19.03
C ARG A 737 -10.31 -18.68 19.59
N ALA A 738 -11.45 -18.95 20.22
CA ALA A 738 -12.29 -17.92 20.82
C ALA A 738 -11.52 -17.10 21.85
N ARG A 739 -10.79 -17.78 22.76
CA ARG A 739 -9.99 -17.13 23.81
C ARG A 739 -8.80 -16.36 23.24
N ASP A 740 -8.09 -16.92 22.26
CA ASP A 740 -6.99 -16.22 21.57
C ASP A 740 -7.51 -14.93 20.88
N TYR A 741 -8.59 -15.04 20.10
CA TYR A 741 -9.17 -13.89 19.40
C TYR A 741 -9.68 -12.83 20.38
N ALA A 742 -10.34 -13.23 21.48
CA ALA A 742 -10.77 -12.31 22.53
C ALA A 742 -9.59 -11.58 23.19
N ALA A 743 -8.48 -12.28 23.49
CA ALA A 743 -7.29 -11.66 24.07
C ALA A 743 -6.63 -10.66 23.10
N ARG A 744 -6.58 -11.00 21.81
CA ARG A 744 -6.10 -10.13 20.74
C ARG A 744 -6.95 -8.87 20.58
N ILE A 745 -8.28 -8.99 20.65
CA ILE A 745 -9.22 -7.86 20.62
C ILE A 745 -9.06 -6.98 21.88
N ALA A 746 -8.96 -7.59 23.06
CA ALA A 746 -8.79 -6.88 24.32
C ALA A 746 -7.48 -6.08 24.40
N SER A 747 -6.52 -6.37 23.52
CA SER A 747 -5.23 -5.67 23.42
C SER A 747 -5.30 -4.32 22.68
N ALA A 748 -6.49 -3.82 22.34
CA ALA A 748 -6.67 -2.50 21.71
C ALA A 748 -5.94 -1.31 22.40
N PRO A 749 -5.76 -1.26 23.74
CA PRO A 749 -4.95 -0.22 24.39
C PRO A 749 -3.52 -0.05 23.82
N ARG A 750 -2.96 -1.11 23.22
CA ARG A 750 -1.66 -1.07 22.53
C ARG A 750 -1.58 -0.05 21.39
N GLU A 751 -2.72 0.34 20.82
CA GLU A 751 -2.79 1.40 19.81
C GLU A 751 -2.21 2.72 20.34
N MET A 752 -2.63 3.11 21.55
CA MET A 752 -2.13 4.32 22.21
C MET A 752 -0.69 4.13 22.67
N ASP A 753 -0.32 2.95 23.16
CA ASP A 753 1.07 2.67 23.54
C ASP A 753 2.03 2.80 22.35
N ALA A 754 1.62 2.33 21.17
CA ALA A 754 2.38 2.48 19.94
C ALA A 754 2.51 3.94 19.49
N ILE A 755 1.45 4.75 19.64
CA ILE A 755 1.48 6.19 19.34
C ILE A 755 2.48 6.88 20.27
N ILE A 756 2.43 6.60 21.57
CA ILE A 756 3.37 7.17 22.55
C ILE A 756 4.80 6.69 22.29
N ALA A 757 5.00 5.41 21.96
CA ALA A 757 6.31 4.89 21.59
C ALA A 757 6.88 5.62 20.37
N ALA A 758 6.08 5.84 19.33
CA ALA A 758 6.50 6.60 18.15
C ALA A 758 6.80 8.07 18.48
N LEU A 759 5.97 8.74 19.29
CA LEU A 759 6.23 10.12 19.76
C LEU A 759 7.43 10.24 20.72
N ALA A 760 7.93 9.12 21.24
CA ALA A 760 9.19 9.00 21.97
C ALA A 760 10.39 8.62 21.08
N GLY A 761 10.21 8.60 19.76
CA GLY A 761 11.23 8.18 18.80
C GLY A 761 11.59 6.70 18.88
N GLY A 762 10.63 5.87 19.31
CA GLY A 762 10.78 4.43 19.49
C GLY A 762 10.40 3.61 18.25
N TYR A 763 10.85 2.36 18.24
CA TYR A 763 10.45 1.36 17.26
C TYR A 763 9.01 0.88 17.52
N VAL A 764 8.21 0.77 16.44
CA VAL A 764 6.87 0.18 16.48
C VAL A 764 6.93 -1.17 15.75
N PRO A 765 6.66 -2.31 16.42
CA PRO A 765 6.75 -3.63 15.81
C PRO A 765 5.80 -3.78 14.61
N PRO A 766 6.22 -4.48 13.55
CA PRO A 766 5.43 -4.69 12.35
C PRO A 766 4.29 -5.72 12.56
N GLY A 767 3.23 -5.64 11.75
CA GLY A 767 2.13 -6.60 11.75
C GLY A 767 1.41 -6.68 10.39
N PRO A 768 0.65 -7.74 10.07
CA PRO A 768 -0.04 -7.84 8.79
C PRO A 768 -1.07 -6.72 8.56
N MET A 769 -1.08 -6.12 7.38
CA MET A 769 -2.14 -5.22 6.89
C MET A 769 -3.26 -6.05 6.26
N GLN A 770 -4.14 -6.63 7.08
CA GLN A 770 -5.24 -7.48 6.60
C GLN A 770 -6.52 -7.27 7.41
N ASP A 771 -7.65 -7.69 6.83
CA ASP A 771 -8.92 -7.79 7.53
C ASP A 771 -8.86 -8.81 8.66
N ALA A 772 -9.02 -8.33 9.90
CA ALA A 772 -8.87 -9.16 11.08
C ALA A 772 -10.02 -10.16 11.30
N ILE A 773 -11.16 -10.03 10.60
CA ILE A 773 -12.18 -11.08 10.58
C ILE A 773 -11.69 -12.26 9.77
N ARG A 774 -11.16 -12.01 8.56
CA ARG A 774 -10.62 -13.05 7.67
C ARG A 774 -9.27 -13.61 8.15
N ASN A 775 -8.42 -12.76 8.71
CA ASN A 775 -7.09 -13.11 9.18
C ASN A 775 -6.83 -12.53 10.59
N PRO A 776 -7.13 -13.30 11.65
CA PRO A 776 -6.89 -12.90 13.03
C PRO A 776 -5.44 -12.55 13.38
N ASP A 777 -4.46 -12.93 12.55
CA ASP A 777 -3.05 -12.54 12.73
C ASP A 777 -2.78 -11.07 12.45
N ALA A 778 -3.74 -10.34 11.87
CA ALA A 778 -3.73 -8.88 11.82
C ALA A 778 -3.89 -8.24 13.21
N LEU A 779 -4.37 -8.99 14.21
CA LEU A 779 -4.35 -8.59 15.62
C LEU A 779 -3.17 -9.24 16.39
N PRO A 780 -2.70 -8.62 17.50
CA PRO A 780 -3.22 -7.42 18.15
C PRO A 780 -2.96 -6.13 17.34
N ALA A 781 -3.80 -5.12 17.58
CA ALA A 781 -3.62 -3.77 17.07
C ALA A 781 -2.38 -3.07 17.68
N GLY A 782 -2.09 -1.85 17.24
CA GLY A 782 -0.90 -1.10 17.68
C GLY A 782 0.42 -1.58 17.06
N ARG A 783 0.34 -2.22 15.89
CA ARG A 783 1.52 -2.63 15.09
C ARG A 783 1.63 -1.80 13.83
N ASN A 784 2.83 -1.71 13.26
CA ASN A 784 3.12 -1.01 12.03
C ASN A 784 2.78 -1.89 10.81
N PRO A 785 1.63 -1.67 10.12
CA PRO A 785 1.13 -2.68 9.19
C PRO A 785 2.01 -2.84 7.94
N TYR A 786 2.33 -4.07 7.54
CA TYR A 786 3.07 -4.41 6.32
C TYR A 786 2.17 -5.11 5.31
N THR A 787 2.52 -4.98 4.02
CA THR A 787 1.74 -5.52 2.90
C THR A 787 2.08 -7.00 2.61
N LEU A 788 2.16 -7.40 1.35
CA LEU A 788 2.56 -8.73 0.92
C LEU A 788 3.68 -8.64 -0.10
N ASP A 789 4.43 -9.73 -0.28
CA ASP A 789 5.45 -9.81 -1.32
C ASP A 789 4.80 -9.76 -2.72
N VAL A 790 4.82 -8.59 -3.35
CA VAL A 790 4.13 -8.34 -4.63
C VAL A 790 4.66 -9.22 -5.78
N ARG A 791 5.85 -9.82 -5.64
CA ARG A 791 6.41 -10.77 -6.62
C ARG A 791 5.64 -12.09 -6.62
N ALA A 792 5.01 -12.44 -5.51
CA ALA A 792 4.17 -13.62 -5.40
C ALA A 792 2.80 -13.43 -6.07
N VAL A 793 2.38 -12.19 -6.40
CA VAL A 793 1.04 -11.87 -6.96
C VAL A 793 0.90 -12.28 -8.44
N PRO A 794 -0.20 -12.96 -8.83
CA PRO A 794 -1.23 -13.54 -7.95
C PRO A 794 -0.65 -14.65 -7.08
N THR A 795 -0.94 -14.72 -5.78
CA THR A 795 -0.47 -15.82 -4.91
C THR A 795 -1.04 -17.17 -5.36
N PRO A 796 -0.48 -18.32 -4.96
CA PRO A 796 -1.07 -19.63 -5.29
C PRO A 796 -2.53 -19.75 -4.85
N GLN A 797 -2.86 -19.31 -3.64
CA GLN A 797 -4.24 -19.33 -3.13
C GLN A 797 -5.15 -18.36 -3.90
N ALA A 798 -4.65 -17.18 -4.25
CA ALA A 798 -5.40 -16.23 -5.07
C ALA A 798 -5.62 -16.73 -6.51
N TRP A 799 -4.70 -17.55 -7.04
CA TRP A 799 -4.87 -18.19 -8.35
C TRP A 799 -6.06 -19.15 -8.35
N ASP A 800 -6.11 -20.06 -7.38
CA ASP A 800 -7.19 -21.06 -7.28
C ASP A 800 -8.56 -20.38 -7.08
N ARG A 801 -8.61 -19.36 -6.21
CA ARG A 801 -9.80 -18.52 -6.04
C ARG A 801 -10.17 -17.79 -7.33
N GLY A 802 -9.22 -17.13 -7.98
CA GLY A 802 -9.48 -16.34 -9.18
C GLY A 802 -9.98 -17.17 -10.35
N VAL A 803 -9.48 -18.41 -10.52
CA VAL A 803 -10.03 -19.35 -11.51
C VAL A 803 -11.49 -19.66 -11.21
N THR A 804 -11.80 -19.99 -9.96
CA THR A 804 -13.18 -20.30 -9.52
C THR A 804 -14.12 -19.14 -9.78
N LEU A 805 -13.76 -17.93 -9.34
CA LEU A 805 -14.57 -16.72 -9.51
C LEU A 805 -14.80 -16.36 -10.98
N ALA A 806 -13.77 -16.52 -11.83
CA ALA A 806 -13.92 -16.28 -13.26
C ALA A 806 -14.88 -17.30 -13.90
N ASP A 807 -14.79 -18.58 -13.53
CA ASP A 807 -15.66 -19.61 -14.08
C ASP A 807 -17.12 -19.45 -13.61
N GLU A 808 -17.34 -19.05 -12.35
CA GLU A 808 -18.67 -18.67 -11.82
C GLU A 808 -19.28 -17.50 -12.61
N MET A 809 -18.53 -16.42 -12.80
CA MET A 809 -18.96 -15.26 -13.58
C MET A 809 -19.30 -15.64 -15.03
N LEU A 810 -18.47 -16.49 -15.68
CA LEU A 810 -18.73 -16.95 -17.04
C LEU A 810 -19.99 -17.83 -17.11
N ALA A 811 -20.24 -18.66 -16.11
CA ALA A 811 -21.43 -19.49 -16.02
C ALA A 811 -22.71 -18.65 -15.84
N ASP A 812 -22.68 -17.67 -14.93
CA ASP A 812 -23.80 -16.75 -14.70
C ASP A 812 -24.12 -15.92 -15.97
N TYR A 813 -23.09 -15.31 -16.56
CA TYR A 813 -23.26 -14.54 -17.80
C TYR A 813 -23.84 -15.41 -18.93
N ARG A 814 -23.36 -16.65 -19.07
CA ARG A 814 -23.88 -17.59 -20.09
C ARG A 814 -25.33 -17.98 -19.82
N ALA A 815 -25.71 -18.19 -18.56
CA ALA A 815 -27.09 -18.51 -18.20
C ALA A 815 -28.04 -17.36 -18.58
N LYS A 816 -27.63 -16.11 -18.38
CA LYS A 816 -28.42 -14.92 -18.70
C LYS A 816 -28.47 -14.58 -20.19
N HIS A 817 -27.38 -14.80 -20.93
CA HIS A 817 -27.24 -14.31 -22.30
C HIS A 817 -27.09 -15.39 -23.37
N GLY A 818 -27.04 -16.67 -23.00
CA GLY A 818 -26.86 -17.81 -23.93
C GLY A 818 -25.48 -17.91 -24.58
N ARG A 819 -24.54 -17.02 -24.22
CA ARG A 819 -23.17 -16.94 -24.77
C ARG A 819 -22.19 -16.47 -23.70
N LEU A 820 -20.89 -16.69 -23.92
CA LEU A 820 -19.85 -16.06 -23.09
C LEU A 820 -19.71 -14.56 -23.40
N PRO A 821 -19.22 -13.75 -22.44
CA PRO A 821 -18.86 -12.36 -22.71
C PRO A 821 -17.66 -12.31 -23.66
N ARG A 822 -17.66 -11.36 -24.60
CA ARG A 822 -16.53 -11.14 -25.53
C ARG A 822 -15.39 -10.40 -24.84
N LYS A 823 -15.74 -9.47 -23.96
CA LYS A 823 -14.82 -8.66 -23.19
C LYS A 823 -15.35 -8.39 -21.78
N VAL A 824 -14.48 -8.53 -20.79
CA VAL A 824 -14.77 -8.22 -19.39
C VAL A 824 -13.86 -7.08 -18.93
N ALA A 825 -14.45 -6.03 -18.38
CA ALA A 825 -13.69 -4.94 -17.79
C ALA A 825 -13.40 -5.22 -16.30
N PHE A 826 -12.25 -4.78 -15.80
CA PHE A 826 -11.83 -4.94 -14.41
C PHE A 826 -11.41 -3.59 -13.84
N VAL A 827 -11.84 -3.31 -12.61
CA VAL A 827 -11.33 -2.19 -11.81
C VAL A 827 -10.38 -2.75 -10.75
N LEU A 828 -9.11 -2.33 -10.77
CA LEU A 828 -8.09 -2.81 -9.82
C LEU A 828 -7.68 -1.74 -8.80
N TRP A 829 -7.78 -2.07 -7.52
CA TRP A 829 -7.39 -1.22 -6.40
C TRP A 829 -6.21 -1.83 -5.62
N SER A 830 -5.30 -0.97 -5.16
CA SER A 830 -4.09 -1.39 -4.43
C SER A 830 -4.44 -2.14 -3.15
N SER A 831 -5.44 -1.66 -2.43
CA SER A 831 -5.89 -2.20 -1.16
C SER A 831 -6.54 -3.57 -1.31
N GLU A 832 -7.42 -3.73 -2.30
CA GLU A 832 -8.02 -5.02 -2.62
C GLU A 832 -6.97 -6.07 -2.97
N THR A 833 -5.99 -5.72 -3.80
CA THR A 833 -4.89 -6.63 -4.19
C THR A 833 -4.03 -7.00 -2.99
N ALA A 834 -3.74 -6.05 -2.10
CA ALA A 834 -3.02 -6.29 -0.86
C ALA A 834 -3.80 -7.18 0.13
N GLN A 835 -5.13 -7.21 0.05
CA GLN A 835 -5.97 -8.05 0.92
C GLN A 835 -6.19 -9.45 0.35
N ASN A 836 -6.45 -9.56 -0.95
CA ASN A 836 -6.81 -10.83 -1.59
C ASN A 836 -5.64 -11.57 -2.26
N GLY A 837 -4.47 -10.95 -2.35
CA GLY A 837 -3.25 -11.55 -2.91
C GLY A 837 -3.27 -11.68 -4.44
N GLY A 838 -4.14 -10.95 -5.13
CA GLY A 838 -4.21 -10.89 -6.60
C GLY A 838 -5.32 -11.72 -7.24
N THR A 839 -6.47 -11.88 -6.57
CA THR A 839 -7.57 -12.73 -7.09
C THR A 839 -8.10 -12.20 -8.43
N ASN A 840 -8.24 -10.88 -8.60
CA ASN A 840 -8.72 -10.30 -9.85
C ASN A 840 -7.68 -10.41 -10.98
N GLU A 841 -6.40 -10.30 -10.67
CA GLU A 841 -5.31 -10.52 -11.62
C GLU A 841 -5.30 -11.98 -12.08
N ALA A 842 -5.56 -12.93 -11.18
CA ALA A 842 -5.76 -14.33 -11.55
C ALA A 842 -6.98 -14.52 -12.47
N GLN A 843 -8.12 -13.88 -12.18
CA GLN A 843 -9.29 -13.89 -13.08
C GLN A 843 -8.92 -13.36 -14.47
N ILE A 844 -8.23 -12.22 -14.56
CA ILE A 844 -7.79 -11.61 -15.83
C ILE A 844 -6.92 -12.59 -16.63
N LEU A 845 -5.90 -13.17 -15.99
CA LEU A 845 -5.01 -14.13 -16.64
C LEU A 845 -5.77 -15.37 -17.12
N HIS A 846 -6.65 -15.94 -16.28
CA HIS A 846 -7.47 -17.10 -16.63
C HIS A 846 -8.40 -16.80 -17.82
N LEU A 847 -9.09 -15.66 -17.83
CA LEU A 847 -9.97 -15.24 -18.93
C LEU A 847 -9.24 -15.15 -20.27
N LEU A 848 -8.04 -14.57 -20.26
CA LEU A 848 -7.13 -14.52 -21.42
C LEU A 848 -6.60 -15.89 -21.85
N GLY A 849 -6.76 -16.92 -20.99
CA GLY A 849 -6.22 -18.26 -21.18
C GLY A 849 -4.71 -18.30 -21.01
N VAL A 850 -4.21 -17.63 -19.97
CA VAL A 850 -2.79 -17.52 -19.62
C VAL A 850 -2.62 -17.95 -18.17
N ARG A 851 -1.55 -18.67 -17.85
CA ARG A 851 -1.23 -19.10 -16.47
C ARG A 851 0.13 -18.55 -16.00
N PRO A 852 0.29 -18.25 -14.70
CA PRO A 852 1.59 -17.86 -14.16
C PRO A 852 2.56 -19.05 -14.14
N ILE A 853 3.85 -18.76 -14.32
CA ILE A 853 4.99 -19.64 -14.07
C ILE A 853 5.67 -19.15 -12.81
N ARG A 854 5.93 -20.06 -11.87
CA ARG A 854 6.53 -19.74 -10.58
C ARG A 854 7.90 -20.37 -10.39
N ASP A 855 8.74 -19.71 -9.59
CA ASP A 855 9.94 -20.31 -9.05
C ASP A 855 9.67 -21.12 -7.78
N ALA A 856 10.73 -21.70 -7.19
CA ALA A 856 10.64 -22.49 -5.96
C ALA A 856 10.21 -21.68 -4.72
N ARG A 857 10.25 -20.35 -4.78
CA ARG A 857 9.79 -19.44 -3.71
C ARG A 857 8.34 -19.00 -3.90
N GLY A 858 7.68 -19.46 -4.97
CA GLY A 858 6.31 -19.09 -5.31
C GLY A 858 6.19 -17.75 -6.03
N HIS A 859 7.30 -17.10 -6.38
CA HIS A 859 7.31 -15.84 -7.13
C HIS A 859 6.89 -16.07 -8.57
N VAL A 860 6.05 -15.19 -9.12
CA VAL A 860 5.65 -15.22 -10.53
C VAL A 860 6.81 -14.68 -11.37
N VAL A 861 7.52 -15.58 -12.03
CA VAL A 861 8.71 -15.26 -12.84
C VAL A 861 8.40 -15.11 -14.32
N ASP A 862 7.34 -15.77 -14.79
CA ASP A 862 6.89 -15.67 -16.19
C ASP A 862 5.41 -16.07 -16.32
N ILE A 863 4.88 -16.12 -17.54
CA ILE A 863 3.52 -16.55 -17.89
C ILE A 863 3.54 -17.44 -19.13
N ALA A 864 2.60 -18.38 -19.21
CA ALA A 864 2.42 -19.25 -20.36
C ALA A 864 1.00 -19.20 -20.90
N LEU A 865 0.88 -19.18 -22.22
CA LEU A 865 -0.40 -19.38 -22.90
C LEU A 865 -0.90 -20.81 -22.61
N VAL A 866 -2.15 -20.94 -22.19
CA VAL A 866 -2.85 -22.22 -22.07
C VAL A 866 -3.37 -22.60 -23.45
N ASP A 867 -3.16 -23.86 -23.84
CA ASP A 867 -3.66 -24.40 -25.11
C ASP A 867 -5.18 -24.28 -25.23
N ARG A 868 -5.69 -24.01 -26.43
CA ARG A 868 -7.12 -23.78 -26.69
C ARG A 868 -8.00 -24.98 -26.31
N ALA A 869 -7.52 -26.20 -26.52
CA ALA A 869 -8.26 -27.41 -26.18
C ALA A 869 -8.28 -27.62 -24.65
N ALA A 870 -7.14 -27.38 -23.99
CA ALA A 870 -7.05 -27.43 -22.53
C ALA A 870 -7.90 -26.36 -21.83
N LEU A 871 -8.00 -25.16 -22.43
CA LEU A 871 -8.84 -24.08 -21.91
C LEU A 871 -10.34 -24.39 -21.99
N GLY A 872 -10.76 -25.27 -22.92
CA GLY A 872 -12.15 -25.71 -23.06
C GLY A 872 -13.15 -24.65 -23.56
N ARG A 873 -12.74 -23.40 -23.74
CA ARG A 873 -13.56 -22.27 -24.20
C ARG A 873 -12.75 -21.27 -25.03
N ALA A 874 -13.45 -20.38 -25.73
CA ALA A 874 -12.81 -19.22 -26.34
C ALA A 874 -12.12 -18.36 -25.26
N ARG A 875 -11.05 -17.66 -25.66
CA ARG A 875 -10.45 -16.61 -24.83
C ARG A 875 -11.45 -15.47 -24.67
N VAL A 876 -11.34 -14.71 -23.59
CA VAL A 876 -12.17 -13.54 -23.32
C VAL A 876 -11.24 -12.33 -23.27
N ASP A 877 -11.54 -11.27 -24.04
CA ASP A 877 -10.75 -10.03 -24.01
C ASP A 877 -10.98 -9.28 -22.69
N VAL A 878 -10.05 -8.41 -22.33
CA VAL A 878 -10.13 -7.67 -21.06
C VAL A 878 -9.91 -6.20 -21.27
N LEU A 879 -10.54 -5.38 -20.44
CA LEU A 879 -10.21 -3.96 -20.26
C LEU A 879 -9.88 -3.76 -18.79
N VAL A 880 -8.73 -3.20 -18.46
CA VAL A 880 -8.31 -3.00 -17.07
C VAL A 880 -8.24 -1.51 -16.80
N THR A 881 -9.02 -1.02 -15.85
CA THR A 881 -8.85 0.31 -15.24
C THR A 881 -8.32 0.16 -13.83
N THR A 882 -7.52 1.13 -13.38
CA THR A 882 -6.84 1.02 -12.08
C THR A 882 -7.00 2.31 -11.28
N SER A 883 -6.99 2.19 -9.95
CA SER A 883 -6.72 3.37 -9.10
C SER A 883 -5.28 3.86 -9.33
N GLY A 884 -5.02 5.15 -9.10
CA GLY A 884 -3.67 5.71 -9.21
C GLY A 884 -2.69 5.06 -8.22
N THR A 885 -3.17 4.63 -7.05
CA THR A 885 -2.36 3.90 -6.06
C THR A 885 -2.02 2.48 -6.53
N TYR A 886 -2.93 1.77 -7.22
CA TYR A 886 -2.60 0.47 -7.80
C TYR A 886 -1.48 0.58 -8.83
N ARG A 887 -1.58 1.57 -9.74
CA ARG A 887 -0.52 1.85 -10.72
C ARG A 887 0.84 2.02 -10.06
N ASP A 888 0.88 2.74 -8.94
CA ASP A 888 2.11 3.06 -8.24
C ASP A 888 2.71 1.85 -7.51
N HIS A 889 1.89 1.03 -6.83
CA HIS A 889 2.38 -0.08 -6.00
C HIS A 889 2.47 -1.44 -6.75
N PHE A 890 1.75 -1.60 -7.85
CA PHE A 890 1.63 -2.85 -8.61
C PHE A 890 1.95 -2.67 -10.11
N GLY A 891 2.80 -1.69 -10.46
CA GLY A 891 3.20 -1.42 -11.85
C GLY A 891 3.73 -2.64 -12.60
N GLU A 892 4.48 -3.53 -11.94
CA GLU A 892 4.92 -4.80 -12.56
C GLU A 892 3.78 -5.72 -12.95
N LYS A 893 2.66 -5.69 -12.20
CA LYS A 893 1.49 -6.50 -12.51
C LYS A 893 0.77 -5.94 -13.75
N LEU A 894 0.79 -4.63 -13.97
CA LEU A 894 0.34 -4.04 -15.24
C LEU A 894 1.19 -4.55 -16.41
N ALA A 895 2.51 -4.61 -16.26
CA ALA A 895 3.39 -5.17 -17.28
C ALA A 895 3.13 -6.67 -17.51
N LEU A 896 2.88 -7.45 -16.45
CA LEU A 896 2.50 -8.87 -16.54
C LEU A 896 1.20 -9.07 -17.33
N ILE A 897 0.16 -8.31 -17.00
CA ILE A 897 -1.14 -8.36 -17.70
C ILE A 897 -0.98 -7.95 -19.17
N ALA A 898 -0.22 -6.89 -19.46
CA ALA A 898 0.04 -6.48 -20.83
C ALA A 898 0.73 -7.58 -21.66
N ARG A 899 1.69 -8.30 -21.08
CA ARG A 899 2.30 -9.47 -21.72
C ARG A 899 1.29 -10.59 -21.96
N ALA A 900 0.40 -10.85 -21.01
CA ALA A 900 -0.66 -11.86 -21.17
C ALA A 900 -1.62 -11.51 -22.31
N ILE A 901 -1.99 -10.24 -22.43
CA ILE A 901 -2.85 -9.72 -23.52
C ILE A 901 -2.16 -9.91 -24.87
N ARG A 902 -0.87 -9.59 -24.97
CA ARG A 902 -0.08 -9.79 -26.20
C ARG A 902 -0.01 -11.28 -26.59
N LEU A 903 0.25 -12.17 -25.63
CA LEU A 903 0.25 -13.62 -25.89
C LEU A 903 -1.11 -14.11 -26.37
N ALA A 904 -2.20 -13.69 -25.72
CA ALA A 904 -3.55 -14.04 -26.12
C ALA A 904 -3.92 -13.46 -27.50
N ALA A 905 -3.49 -12.24 -27.83
CA ALA A 905 -3.74 -11.62 -29.14
C ALA A 905 -2.98 -12.31 -30.28
N GLN A 906 -1.82 -12.91 -30.01
CA GLN A 906 -1.01 -13.63 -30.98
C GLN A 906 -1.49 -15.07 -31.25
N ALA A 907 -2.32 -15.63 -30.37
CA ALA A 907 -2.87 -16.97 -30.53
C ALA A 907 -3.81 -17.06 -31.76
N GLU A 908 -3.42 -17.84 -32.78
CA GLU A 908 -4.13 -18.00 -34.05
C GLU A 908 -5.38 -18.90 -33.93
N GLU A 909 -6.37 -18.42 -33.20
CA GLU A 909 -7.64 -19.08 -32.94
C GLU A 909 -8.77 -18.29 -33.61
N ALA A 910 -9.64 -18.96 -34.37
CA ALA A 910 -10.70 -18.30 -35.15
C ALA A 910 -11.76 -17.61 -34.27
N ASP A 911 -11.99 -18.12 -33.06
CA ASP A 911 -12.98 -17.65 -32.11
C ASP A 911 -12.39 -16.73 -31.01
N ASN A 912 -11.15 -16.26 -31.16
CA ASN A 912 -10.44 -15.45 -30.16
C ASN A 912 -10.76 -13.95 -30.27
N PRO A 913 -11.55 -13.37 -29.34
CA PRO A 913 -11.91 -11.96 -29.35
C PRO A 913 -10.71 -11.04 -29.15
N VAL A 914 -9.69 -11.44 -28.38
CA VAL A 914 -8.49 -10.63 -28.13
C VAL A 914 -7.77 -10.32 -29.44
N ARG A 915 -7.58 -11.37 -30.27
CA ARG A 915 -6.95 -11.25 -31.59
C ARG A 915 -7.81 -10.45 -32.56
N ALA A 916 -9.10 -10.79 -32.65
CA ALA A 916 -10.03 -10.13 -33.56
C ALA A 916 -10.12 -8.61 -33.30
N GLU A 917 -10.25 -8.21 -32.04
CA GLU A 917 -10.32 -6.81 -31.61
C GLU A 917 -9.01 -6.07 -31.88
N THR A 918 -7.88 -6.68 -31.57
CA THR A 918 -6.55 -6.09 -31.81
C THR A 918 -6.34 -5.83 -33.30
N GLN A 919 -6.65 -6.80 -34.16
CA GLN A 919 -6.52 -6.62 -35.60
C GLN A 919 -7.49 -5.57 -36.17
N ALA A 920 -8.73 -5.53 -35.67
CA ALA A 920 -9.72 -4.54 -36.08
C ALA A 920 -9.26 -3.12 -35.74
N ARG A 921 -8.73 -2.91 -34.53
CA ARG A 921 -8.19 -1.61 -34.09
C ARG A 921 -6.96 -1.20 -34.87
N ALA A 922 -6.03 -2.12 -35.11
CA ALA A 922 -4.83 -1.82 -35.90
C ALA A 922 -5.22 -1.35 -37.32
N ARG A 923 -6.15 -2.05 -37.98
CA ARG A 923 -6.70 -1.64 -39.29
C ARG A 923 -7.40 -0.27 -39.23
N ALA A 924 -8.19 -0.02 -38.19
CA ALA A 924 -8.88 1.26 -38.02
C ALA A 924 -7.89 2.42 -37.82
N LEU A 925 -6.85 2.23 -37.01
CA LEU A 925 -5.79 3.22 -36.79
C LEU A 925 -4.96 3.47 -38.06
N GLN A 926 -4.63 2.41 -38.82
CA GLN A 926 -3.96 2.53 -40.10
C GLN A 926 -4.81 3.28 -41.14
N ALA A 927 -6.12 3.02 -41.19
CA ALA A 927 -7.04 3.76 -42.04
C ALA A 927 -7.15 5.25 -41.67
N GLN A 928 -6.83 5.60 -40.41
CA GLN A 928 -6.72 6.98 -39.93
C GLN A 928 -5.32 7.60 -40.16
N GLY A 929 -4.41 6.89 -40.85
CA GLY A 929 -3.06 7.37 -41.16
C GLY A 929 -2.03 7.17 -40.04
N VAL A 930 -2.35 6.42 -38.98
CA VAL A 930 -1.36 6.03 -37.97
C VAL A 930 -0.40 5.01 -38.59
N VAL A 931 0.91 5.23 -38.42
CA VAL A 931 1.93 4.31 -38.96
C VAL A 931 1.75 2.89 -38.41
N PRO A 932 1.98 1.83 -39.23
CA PRO A 932 1.64 0.45 -38.85
C PRO A 932 2.16 0.00 -37.48
N GLU A 933 3.43 0.28 -37.17
CA GLU A 933 4.04 -0.09 -35.89
C GLU A 933 3.35 0.57 -34.69
N THR A 934 3.11 1.88 -34.76
CA THR A 934 2.36 2.62 -33.72
C THR A 934 0.91 2.15 -33.64
N ALA A 935 0.29 1.82 -34.78
CA ALA A 935 -1.07 1.30 -34.82
C ALA A 935 -1.17 -0.07 -34.13
N GLU A 936 -0.19 -0.95 -34.34
CA GLU A 936 -0.10 -2.26 -33.68
C GLU A 936 0.11 -2.12 -32.17
N LYS A 937 1.06 -1.28 -31.74
CA LYS A 937 1.27 -1.00 -30.31
C LYS A 937 0.01 -0.45 -29.65
N ARG A 938 -0.62 0.57 -30.27
CA ARG A 938 -1.86 1.18 -29.74
C ARG A 938 -3.04 0.20 -29.76
N ALA A 939 -3.12 -0.70 -30.73
CA ALA A 939 -4.19 -1.69 -30.82
C ALA A 939 -4.15 -2.73 -29.69
N LEU A 940 -2.99 -2.96 -29.07
CA LEU A 940 -2.82 -3.84 -27.91
C LEU A 940 -3.21 -3.17 -26.57
N ARG A 941 -3.39 -1.85 -26.53
CA ARG A 941 -3.75 -1.14 -25.29
C ARG A 941 -5.08 -1.65 -24.74
N ARG A 942 -5.04 -2.07 -23.47
CA ARG A 942 -6.18 -2.53 -22.67
C ARG A 942 -6.10 -2.09 -21.21
N ILE A 943 -5.03 -1.44 -20.80
CA ILE A 943 -4.80 -1.07 -19.40
C ILE A 943 -4.73 0.45 -19.31
N PHE A 944 -5.58 1.02 -18.46
CA PHE A 944 -5.78 2.44 -18.35
C PHE A 944 -5.85 2.92 -16.88
N SER A 945 -5.43 4.15 -16.62
CA SER A 945 -5.48 4.77 -15.28
C SER A 945 -5.56 6.29 -15.40
N THR A 946 -5.50 6.97 -14.26
CA THR A 946 -5.22 8.40 -14.19
C THR A 946 -3.81 8.73 -14.71
N ALA A 947 -3.57 9.98 -15.09
CA ALA A 947 -2.24 10.48 -15.42
C ALA A 947 -1.24 10.24 -14.26
N PRO A 948 0.07 10.09 -14.53
CA PRO A 948 1.08 9.99 -13.47
C PRO A 948 0.94 11.12 -12.44
N GLY A 949 0.98 10.77 -11.15
CA GLY A 949 0.78 11.73 -10.05
C GLY A 949 -0.66 12.19 -9.79
N ALA A 950 -1.65 11.75 -10.59
CA ALA A 950 -3.08 11.91 -10.32
C ALA A 950 -3.70 10.62 -9.78
N TYR A 951 -4.70 10.72 -8.91
CA TYR A 951 -5.22 9.58 -8.12
C TYR A 951 -6.74 9.36 -8.16
N SER A 952 -7.51 10.26 -8.77
CA SER A 952 -8.98 10.20 -8.76
C SER A 952 -9.60 10.47 -10.14
N PRO A 953 -10.71 9.80 -10.52
CA PRO A 953 -11.55 10.18 -11.65
C PRO A 953 -12.22 11.56 -11.42
N SER A 954 -12.33 12.00 -10.17
CA SER A 954 -12.93 13.26 -9.73
C SER A 954 -14.42 13.43 -10.02
N THR A 955 -15.10 12.39 -10.52
CA THR A 955 -16.55 12.40 -10.80
C THR A 955 -17.38 12.58 -9.53
N GLN A 956 -16.92 12.08 -8.39
CA GLN A 956 -17.57 12.27 -7.09
C GLN A 956 -17.61 13.73 -6.65
N PHE A 957 -16.54 14.49 -6.90
CA PHE A 957 -16.50 15.90 -6.55
C PHE A 957 -17.31 16.73 -7.56
N ALA A 958 -17.23 16.39 -8.84
CA ALA A 958 -18.04 17.01 -9.88
C ALA A 958 -19.56 16.77 -9.69
N ASN A 959 -19.94 15.60 -9.18
CA ASN A 959 -21.34 15.30 -8.85
C ASN A 959 -21.89 16.21 -7.75
N ARG A 960 -21.10 16.46 -6.69
CA ARG A 960 -21.46 17.40 -5.61
C ARG A 960 -21.62 18.84 -6.11
N GLU A 961 -20.85 19.23 -7.12
CA GLU A 961 -20.98 20.52 -7.82
C GLU A 961 -22.18 20.58 -8.79
N GLY A 962 -23.00 19.53 -8.86
CA GLY A 962 -24.19 19.48 -9.70
C GLY A 962 -23.90 19.33 -11.20
N TRP A 963 -22.76 18.75 -11.58
CA TRP A 963 -22.42 18.57 -12.99
C TRP A 963 -23.36 17.57 -13.66
N SER A 964 -23.69 17.82 -14.93
CA SER A 964 -24.54 16.92 -15.70
C SER A 964 -23.84 15.60 -16.01
N LYS A 965 -24.63 14.54 -16.20
CA LYS A 965 -24.15 13.21 -16.59
C LYS A 965 -23.20 13.22 -17.80
N ALA A 966 -23.48 14.06 -18.81
CA ALA A 966 -22.60 14.20 -19.98
C ALA A 966 -21.22 14.76 -19.60
N LYS A 967 -21.16 15.74 -18.70
CA LYS A 967 -19.90 16.31 -18.22
C LYS A 967 -19.15 15.34 -17.30
N LEU A 968 -19.86 14.53 -16.53
CA LEU A 968 -19.26 13.44 -15.73
C LEU A 968 -18.60 12.37 -16.63
N ASP A 969 -19.25 11.97 -17.72
CA ASP A 969 -18.68 11.03 -18.71
C ASP A 969 -17.43 11.60 -19.38
N GLU A 970 -17.48 12.85 -19.84
CA GLU A 970 -16.31 13.53 -20.41
C GLU A 970 -15.14 13.55 -19.42
N LEU A 971 -15.41 13.93 -18.17
CA LEU A 971 -14.40 13.98 -17.11
C LEU A 971 -13.80 12.59 -16.86
N TYR A 972 -14.64 11.55 -16.75
CA TYR A 972 -14.19 10.19 -16.51
C TYR A 972 -13.26 9.69 -17.63
N ARG A 973 -13.65 9.85 -18.90
CA ARG A 973 -12.84 9.43 -20.06
C ARG A 973 -11.55 10.22 -20.20
N ALA A 974 -11.57 11.51 -19.87
CA ALA A 974 -10.39 12.36 -19.89
C ALA A 974 -9.40 11.99 -18.79
N ARG A 975 -9.90 11.70 -17.57
CA ARG A 975 -9.06 11.35 -16.42
C ARG A 975 -8.50 9.94 -16.54
N MET A 976 -9.35 8.96 -16.87
CA MET A 976 -8.97 7.54 -16.92
C MET A 976 -8.31 7.14 -18.25
N GLY A 977 -8.24 8.02 -19.24
CA GLY A 977 -7.75 7.72 -20.59
C GLY A 977 -6.23 7.69 -20.76
N HIS A 978 -5.45 7.32 -19.74
CA HIS A 978 -3.98 7.22 -19.83
C HIS A 978 -3.55 5.76 -19.85
N ALA A 979 -2.80 5.36 -20.88
CA ALA A 979 -2.41 3.97 -21.13
C ALA A 979 -1.20 3.54 -20.28
N TYR A 980 -1.22 2.29 -19.83
CA TYR A 980 -0.14 1.67 -19.07
C TYR A 980 0.19 0.27 -19.59
N GLY A 981 1.41 -0.21 -19.33
CA GLY A 981 1.86 -1.54 -19.73
C GLY A 981 2.47 -1.58 -21.13
N ASP A 982 3.26 -2.61 -21.41
CA ASP A 982 4.01 -2.80 -22.69
C ASP A 982 4.80 -1.55 -23.14
N GLY A 983 5.46 -0.88 -22.20
CA GLY A 983 6.26 0.32 -22.42
C GLY A 983 5.47 1.63 -22.46
N ASP A 984 4.18 1.63 -22.12
CA ASP A 984 3.43 2.85 -21.81
C ASP A 984 3.46 3.10 -20.29
N ASP A 985 3.81 4.32 -19.87
CA ASP A 985 3.91 4.75 -18.47
C ASP A 985 3.00 5.96 -18.18
N GLY A 986 1.77 5.92 -18.71
CA GLY A 986 0.78 6.98 -18.55
C GLY A 986 0.59 7.88 -19.78
N GLU A 987 0.87 7.35 -20.97
CA GLU A 987 0.65 8.06 -22.23
C GLU A 987 -0.84 8.39 -22.43
N PRO A 988 -1.21 9.65 -22.73
CA PRO A 988 -2.61 10.02 -22.94
C PRO A 988 -3.16 9.40 -24.24
N ASP A 989 -4.22 8.60 -24.13
CA ASP A 989 -4.92 7.99 -25.28
C ASP A 989 -6.40 7.73 -24.97
N SER A 990 -7.14 8.80 -24.62
CA SER A 990 -8.58 8.74 -24.38
C SER A 990 -9.37 8.20 -25.58
N THR A 991 -8.83 8.32 -26.80
CA THR A 991 -9.42 7.75 -28.01
C THR A 991 -9.35 6.22 -28.00
N ALA A 992 -8.20 5.62 -27.70
CA ALA A 992 -8.09 4.17 -27.55
C ALA A 992 -8.86 3.65 -26.33
N PHE A 993 -8.92 4.42 -25.24
CA PHE A 993 -9.76 4.09 -24.09
C PHE A 993 -11.24 4.02 -24.51
N THR A 994 -11.75 5.08 -25.14
CA THR A 994 -13.13 5.15 -25.66
C THR A 994 -13.44 4.00 -26.61
N ALA A 995 -12.59 3.76 -27.61
CA ALA A 995 -12.75 2.64 -28.54
C ALA A 995 -12.75 1.27 -27.83
N SER A 996 -12.18 1.17 -26.62
CA SER A 996 -12.21 -0.05 -25.83
C SER A 996 -13.52 -0.34 -25.12
N LEU A 997 -14.28 0.70 -24.82
CA LEU A 997 -15.58 0.59 -24.16
C LEU A 997 -16.63 -0.07 -25.05
N GLY A 998 -16.54 0.15 -26.38
CA GLY A 998 -17.54 -0.30 -27.36
C GLY A 998 -17.83 -1.80 -27.37
N THR A 999 -16.89 -2.63 -26.89
CA THR A 999 -17.03 -4.10 -26.90
C THR A 999 -17.07 -4.74 -25.53
N VAL A 1000 -17.13 -3.95 -24.44
CA VAL A 1000 -17.32 -4.44 -23.07
C VAL A 1000 -18.72 -5.05 -22.93
N ASP A 1001 -18.79 -6.26 -22.40
CA ASP A 1001 -20.04 -7.00 -22.15
C ASP A 1001 -20.35 -7.10 -20.63
N ALA A 1002 -19.31 -7.15 -19.78
CA ALA A 1002 -19.44 -7.19 -18.32
C ALA A 1002 -18.29 -6.43 -17.64
N ALA A 1003 -18.46 -6.06 -16.37
CA ALA A 1003 -17.42 -5.45 -15.54
C ALA A 1003 -17.32 -6.13 -14.16
N VAL A 1004 -16.10 -6.24 -13.63
CA VAL A 1004 -15.78 -6.85 -12.34
C VAL A 1004 -15.04 -5.85 -11.44
N PHE A 1005 -15.44 -5.83 -10.18
CA PHE A 1005 -14.73 -5.18 -9.09
C PHE A 1005 -14.61 -6.14 -7.89
N SER A 1006 -13.69 -5.91 -6.96
CA SER A 1006 -13.52 -6.78 -5.79
C SER A 1006 -13.84 -6.07 -4.49
N ARG A 1007 -14.33 -6.86 -3.53
CA ARG A 1007 -14.54 -6.45 -2.15
C ARG A 1007 -14.03 -7.51 -1.19
N SER A 1008 -12.95 -7.15 -0.48
CA SER A 1008 -12.22 -8.07 0.39
C SER A 1008 -12.33 -7.71 1.88
N SER A 1009 -12.61 -6.44 2.17
CA SER A 1009 -12.68 -5.89 3.52
C SER A 1009 -14.07 -6.08 4.14
N SER A 1010 -14.12 -6.48 5.40
CA SER A 1010 -15.34 -6.51 6.21
C SER A 1010 -15.85 -5.09 6.54
N ALA A 1011 -14.99 -4.08 6.41
CA ALA A 1011 -15.34 -2.68 6.65
C ALA A 1011 -16.00 -2.01 5.43
N TYR A 1012 -15.55 -2.33 4.22
CA TYR A 1012 -15.85 -1.54 3.01
C TYR A 1012 -16.77 -2.28 2.05
N GLY A 1013 -17.86 -1.65 1.62
CA GLY A 1013 -18.75 -2.04 0.54
C GLY A 1013 -18.74 -1.03 -0.62
N LEU A 1014 -19.88 -0.89 -1.29
CA LEU A 1014 -20.16 0.00 -2.40
C LEU A 1014 -20.76 1.35 -1.98
N LEU A 1015 -21.30 1.46 -0.76
CA LEU A 1015 -22.02 2.64 -0.27
C LEU A 1015 -21.25 3.46 0.78
N ASP A 1016 -20.20 2.90 1.40
CA ASP A 1016 -19.39 3.61 2.42
C ASP A 1016 -18.72 4.88 1.90
N THR A 1017 -18.32 4.89 0.63
CA THR A 1017 -17.82 6.08 -0.06
C THR A 1017 -18.32 6.13 -1.49
N PRO A 1018 -18.32 7.31 -2.15
CA PRO A 1018 -18.68 7.42 -3.56
C PRO A 1018 -17.62 6.82 -4.51
N MET A 1019 -16.47 6.35 -4.01
CA MET A 1019 -15.37 5.89 -4.86
C MET A 1019 -15.71 4.67 -5.72
N PRO A 1020 -16.45 3.65 -5.27
CA PRO A 1020 -16.87 2.54 -6.11
C PRO A 1020 -17.74 2.99 -7.28
N ALA A 1021 -18.66 3.94 -7.03
CA ALA A 1021 -19.45 4.57 -8.08
C ALA A 1021 -18.57 5.40 -9.02
N ALA A 1022 -17.56 6.12 -8.50
CA ALA A 1022 -16.64 6.92 -9.31
C ALA A 1022 -15.81 6.07 -10.30
N TYR A 1023 -15.46 4.83 -9.94
CA TYR A 1023 -14.68 3.90 -10.78
C TYR A 1023 -15.55 2.90 -11.55
N LEU A 1024 -16.25 2.00 -10.85
CA LEU A 1024 -17.07 0.95 -11.48
C LEU A 1024 -18.33 1.54 -12.11
N GLY A 1025 -19.01 2.44 -11.38
CA GLY A 1025 -20.12 3.20 -11.93
C GLY A 1025 -19.67 4.05 -13.11
N GLY A 1026 -18.59 4.82 -12.96
CA GLY A 1026 -18.02 5.66 -14.03
C GLY A 1026 -17.67 4.87 -15.30
N LEU A 1027 -17.09 3.68 -15.15
CA LEU A 1027 -16.85 2.75 -16.25
C LEU A 1027 -18.16 2.33 -16.92
N SER A 1028 -19.16 1.93 -16.13
CA SER A 1028 -20.46 1.52 -16.65
C SER A 1028 -21.18 2.65 -17.39
N MET A 1029 -21.14 3.86 -16.83
CA MET A 1029 -21.64 5.08 -17.47
C MET A 1029 -20.96 5.30 -18.82
N ALA A 1030 -19.63 5.21 -18.87
CA ALA A 1030 -18.89 5.40 -20.10
C ALA A 1030 -19.23 4.33 -21.15
N VAL A 1031 -19.39 3.07 -20.77
CA VAL A 1031 -19.85 2.03 -21.71
C VAL A 1031 -21.29 2.28 -22.18
N GLN A 1032 -22.18 2.71 -21.28
CA GLN A 1032 -23.56 3.06 -21.61
C GLN A 1032 -23.63 4.22 -22.61
N GLN A 1033 -22.82 5.27 -22.41
CA GLN A 1033 -22.76 6.41 -23.33
C GLN A 1033 -22.15 6.03 -24.67
N GLU A 1034 -21.18 5.12 -24.69
CA GLU A 1034 -20.55 4.65 -25.93
C GLU A 1034 -21.46 3.72 -26.75
N THR A 1035 -22.24 2.86 -26.09
CA THR A 1035 -22.92 1.74 -26.76
C THR A 1035 -24.44 1.76 -26.68
N GLY A 1036 -25.02 2.60 -25.83
CA GLY A 1036 -26.45 2.58 -25.50
C GLY A 1036 -26.89 1.35 -24.68
N ARG A 1037 -25.96 0.46 -24.28
CA ARG A 1037 -26.24 -0.78 -23.55
C ARG A 1037 -25.69 -0.73 -22.13
N THR A 1038 -26.49 -1.22 -21.19
CA THR A 1038 -26.05 -1.44 -19.81
C THR A 1038 -25.29 -2.75 -19.76
N ILE A 1039 -24.13 -2.74 -19.11
CA ILE A 1039 -23.30 -3.94 -18.93
C ILE A 1039 -23.66 -4.66 -17.64
N GLU A 1040 -23.43 -5.96 -17.60
CA GLU A 1040 -23.55 -6.73 -16.37
C GLU A 1040 -22.40 -6.36 -15.42
N GLY A 1041 -22.72 -6.00 -14.18
CA GLY A 1041 -21.74 -5.66 -13.15
C GLY A 1041 -21.61 -6.78 -12.12
N TYR A 1042 -20.39 -7.17 -11.81
CA TYR A 1042 -20.07 -8.22 -10.85
C TYR A 1042 -19.14 -7.72 -9.73
N ILE A 1043 -19.36 -8.24 -8.53
CA ILE A 1043 -18.47 -8.12 -7.40
C ILE A 1043 -17.85 -9.50 -7.13
N ALA A 1044 -16.52 -9.58 -7.21
CA ALA A 1044 -15.74 -10.65 -6.60
C ALA A 1044 -15.80 -10.45 -5.08
N ASN A 1045 -16.77 -11.08 -4.44
CA ASN A 1045 -17.04 -10.92 -3.03
C ASN A 1045 -16.19 -11.91 -2.22
N GLU A 1046 -15.24 -11.35 -1.48
CA GLU A 1046 -14.41 -12.08 -0.55
C GLU A 1046 -14.63 -11.65 0.91
N GLN A 1047 -15.74 -10.94 1.20
CA GLN A 1047 -16.12 -10.56 2.56
C GLN A 1047 -16.55 -11.79 3.38
N ALA A 1048 -16.27 -11.78 4.68
CA ALA A 1048 -16.42 -12.95 5.54
C ALA A 1048 -17.88 -13.36 5.83
N SER A 1049 -18.23 -14.59 5.45
CA SER A 1049 -19.04 -15.60 6.17
C SER A 1049 -19.17 -16.91 5.38
N GLY A 1050 -18.74 -16.94 4.11
CA GLY A 1050 -18.74 -18.12 3.23
C GLY A 1050 -17.48 -18.26 2.36
N GLN A 1051 -17.49 -19.20 1.42
CA GLN A 1051 -16.46 -19.29 0.39
C GLN A 1051 -16.54 -18.05 -0.53
N PRO A 1052 -15.39 -17.51 -0.98
CA PRO A 1052 -15.35 -16.48 -2.02
C PRO A 1052 -16.24 -16.86 -3.21
N HIS A 1053 -17.06 -15.93 -3.67
CA HIS A 1053 -17.94 -16.13 -4.83
C HIS A 1053 -18.12 -14.83 -5.63
N VAL A 1054 -18.58 -14.96 -6.87
CA VAL A 1054 -19.04 -13.82 -7.66
C VAL A 1054 -20.54 -13.59 -7.47
N GLU A 1055 -20.93 -12.33 -7.31
CA GLU A 1055 -22.34 -11.90 -7.33
C GLU A 1055 -22.53 -10.63 -8.14
N THR A 1056 -23.78 -10.27 -8.45
CA THR A 1056 -24.07 -9.03 -9.19
C THR A 1056 -23.93 -7.79 -8.31
N VAL A 1057 -23.63 -6.65 -8.94
CA VAL A 1057 -23.60 -5.34 -8.26
C VAL A 1057 -24.96 -5.04 -7.59
N ASP A 1058 -26.07 -5.38 -8.24
CA ASP A 1058 -27.44 -5.20 -7.72
C ASP A 1058 -27.65 -5.93 -6.40
N ARG A 1059 -27.22 -7.19 -6.32
CA ARG A 1059 -27.35 -8.02 -5.12
C ARG A 1059 -26.46 -7.50 -4.00
N PHE A 1060 -25.20 -7.20 -4.30
CA PHE A 1060 -24.26 -6.67 -3.31
C PHE A 1060 -24.74 -5.32 -2.76
N TYR A 1061 -25.16 -4.40 -3.64
CA TYR A 1061 -25.69 -3.08 -3.28
C TYR A 1061 -26.91 -3.20 -2.35
N ALA A 1062 -27.89 -4.01 -2.73
CA ALA A 1062 -29.10 -4.23 -1.93
C ALA A 1062 -28.77 -4.83 -0.57
N ARG A 1063 -27.88 -5.84 -0.52
CA ARG A 1063 -27.46 -6.48 0.73
C ARG A 1063 -26.75 -5.50 1.65
N GLU A 1064 -25.84 -4.66 1.15
CA GLU A 1064 -25.16 -3.64 1.95
C GLU A 1064 -26.15 -2.59 2.49
N ARG A 1065 -27.04 -2.08 1.62
CA ARG A 1065 -28.12 -1.17 2.00
C ARG A 1065 -28.96 -1.74 3.14
N ASP A 1066 -29.39 -2.99 3.01
CA ASP A 1066 -30.30 -3.65 3.95
C ASP A 1066 -29.63 -4.09 5.25
N SER A 1067 -28.36 -4.51 5.20
CA SER A 1067 -27.60 -4.96 6.37
C SER A 1067 -27.04 -3.80 7.20
N ARG A 1068 -26.83 -2.62 6.60
CA ARG A 1068 -26.27 -1.42 7.26
C ARG A 1068 -27.27 -0.28 7.33
N TYR A 1069 -27.46 0.43 6.22
CA TYR A 1069 -28.06 1.76 6.19
C TYR A 1069 -29.56 1.77 6.49
N LEU A 1070 -30.27 0.67 6.25
CA LEU A 1070 -31.68 0.50 6.61
C LEU A 1070 -31.87 -0.42 7.83
N ASN A 1071 -30.77 -0.85 8.46
CA ASN A 1071 -30.78 -1.74 9.62
C ASN A 1071 -30.73 -0.92 10.92
N PRO A 1072 -31.75 -1.00 11.80
CA PRO A 1072 -31.75 -0.27 13.05
C PRO A 1072 -30.59 -0.63 14.00
N ALA A 1073 -30.04 -1.85 13.90
CA ALA A 1073 -28.90 -2.25 14.72
C ALA A 1073 -27.63 -1.44 14.36
N TRP A 1074 -27.37 -1.27 13.06
CA TRP A 1074 -26.27 -0.45 12.57
C TRP A 1074 -26.50 1.03 12.87
N ILE A 1075 -27.72 1.55 12.61
CA ILE A 1075 -28.07 2.95 12.88
C ILE A 1075 -27.86 3.28 14.36
N LYS A 1076 -28.33 2.41 15.28
CA LYS A 1076 -28.14 2.59 16.72
C LYS A 1076 -26.67 2.59 17.13
N ALA A 1077 -25.84 1.74 16.52
CA ALA A 1077 -24.40 1.73 16.77
C ALA A 1077 -23.71 3.01 16.26
N MET A 1078 -24.16 3.52 15.10
CA MET A 1078 -23.72 4.82 14.62
C MET A 1078 -24.23 5.96 15.53
N GLN A 1079 -25.42 5.89 16.12
CA GLN A 1079 -25.86 6.87 17.11
C GLN A 1079 -24.93 6.93 18.34
N ALA A 1080 -24.43 5.78 18.81
CA ALA A 1080 -23.43 5.74 19.87
C ALA A 1080 -22.09 6.40 19.47
N SER A 1081 -21.90 6.61 18.17
CA SER A 1081 -20.74 7.27 17.56
C SER A 1081 -20.91 8.79 17.42
N GLY A 1082 -21.96 9.38 18.02
CA GLY A 1082 -22.13 10.83 18.20
C GLY A 1082 -21.96 11.62 16.89
N TYR A 1083 -21.08 12.64 16.91
CA TYR A 1083 -20.87 13.52 15.76
C TYR A 1083 -20.48 12.77 14.48
N ASN A 1084 -19.47 11.89 14.57
CA ASN A 1084 -19.02 11.08 13.43
C ASN A 1084 -20.07 10.08 12.96
N GLY A 1085 -20.85 9.51 13.88
CA GLY A 1085 -21.98 8.66 13.55
C GLY A 1085 -23.00 9.32 12.64
N ALA A 1086 -23.38 10.56 12.96
CA ALA A 1086 -24.29 11.34 12.13
C ALA A 1086 -23.71 11.64 10.74
N ARG A 1087 -22.39 11.83 10.63
CA ARG A 1087 -21.69 12.03 9.37
C ARG A 1087 -21.71 10.77 8.49
N TYR A 1088 -21.39 9.60 9.06
CA TYR A 1088 -21.47 8.32 8.35
C TYR A 1088 -22.88 8.05 7.79
N MET A 1089 -23.93 8.40 8.54
CA MET A 1089 -25.31 8.28 8.06
C MET A 1089 -25.62 9.24 6.91
N ALA A 1090 -25.13 10.48 6.97
CA ALA A 1090 -25.39 11.49 5.94
C ALA A 1090 -24.67 11.20 4.62
N ASP A 1091 -23.45 10.67 4.68
CA ASP A 1091 -22.61 10.38 3.51
C ASP A 1091 -23.21 9.31 2.58
N LEU A 1092 -24.12 8.46 3.08
CA LEU A 1092 -24.90 7.52 2.27
C LEU A 1092 -25.51 8.17 1.03
N THR A 1093 -26.12 9.34 1.20
CA THR A 1093 -26.83 10.03 0.12
C THR A 1093 -25.89 10.52 -0.99
N ASP A 1094 -24.63 10.84 -0.68
CA ASP A 1094 -23.63 11.20 -1.67
C ASP A 1094 -23.25 9.98 -2.53
N SER A 1095 -23.05 8.82 -1.89
CA SER A 1095 -22.77 7.56 -2.57
C SER A 1095 -23.93 7.13 -3.47
N MET A 1096 -25.17 7.17 -2.96
CA MET A 1096 -26.38 6.88 -3.73
C MET A 1096 -26.53 7.84 -4.92
N SER A 1097 -26.32 9.14 -4.71
CA SER A 1097 -26.42 10.14 -5.78
C SER A 1097 -25.46 9.86 -6.92
N LEU A 1098 -24.21 9.46 -6.65
CA LEU A 1098 -23.25 9.15 -7.71
C LEU A 1098 -23.55 7.82 -8.39
N TRP A 1099 -23.99 6.81 -7.64
CA TRP A 1099 -24.46 5.55 -8.23
C TRP A 1099 -25.62 5.80 -9.18
N GLU A 1100 -26.59 6.62 -8.83
CA GLU A 1100 -27.73 6.95 -9.69
C GLU A 1100 -27.29 7.66 -10.99
N GLN A 1101 -26.36 8.61 -10.91
CA GLN A 1101 -25.82 9.27 -12.11
C GLN A 1101 -25.09 8.29 -13.04
N THR A 1102 -24.36 7.33 -12.46
CA THR A 1102 -23.45 6.44 -13.19
C THR A 1102 -24.07 5.09 -13.59
N ARG A 1103 -25.09 4.63 -12.86
CA ARG A 1103 -25.90 3.41 -13.00
C ARG A 1103 -27.34 3.70 -12.54
N PRO A 1104 -28.15 4.40 -13.35
CA PRO A 1104 -29.52 4.83 -12.98
C PRO A 1104 -30.51 3.65 -12.83
N ASP A 1105 -30.11 2.45 -13.22
CA ASP A 1105 -30.87 1.21 -13.03
C ASP A 1105 -30.63 0.57 -11.64
N LEU A 1106 -29.58 1.01 -10.92
CA LEU A 1106 -29.17 0.44 -9.64
C LEU A 1106 -29.86 1.09 -8.44
N VAL A 1107 -30.09 2.42 -8.48
CA VAL A 1107 -30.77 3.15 -7.41
C VAL A 1107 -32.19 3.47 -7.88
N SER A 1108 -33.18 3.18 -7.05
CA SER A 1108 -34.59 3.35 -7.38
C SER A 1108 -35.23 4.47 -6.57
N ASP A 1109 -36.38 4.98 -7.02
CA ASP A 1109 -37.21 5.91 -6.24
C ASP A 1109 -37.51 5.37 -4.83
N ARG A 1110 -37.66 4.04 -4.71
CA ARG A 1110 -37.90 3.35 -3.42
C ARG A 1110 -36.71 3.40 -2.49
N ASP A 1111 -35.49 3.46 -3.00
CA ASP A 1111 -34.29 3.61 -2.17
C ASP A 1111 -34.28 4.97 -1.48
N TRP A 1112 -34.62 6.03 -2.21
CA TRP A 1112 -34.76 7.38 -1.66
C TRP A 1112 -35.92 7.48 -0.66
N GLU A 1113 -37.05 6.85 -0.96
CA GLU A 1113 -38.18 6.74 -0.03
C GLU A 1113 -37.78 5.99 1.24
N ALA A 1114 -37.03 4.89 1.13
CA ALA A 1114 -36.57 4.13 2.30
C ALA A 1114 -35.62 4.96 3.19
N VAL A 1115 -34.73 5.75 2.59
CA VAL A 1115 -33.87 6.69 3.32
C VAL A 1115 -34.72 7.76 4.03
N ARG A 1116 -35.71 8.34 3.34
CA ARG A 1116 -36.64 9.30 3.96
C ARG A 1116 -37.35 8.68 5.16
N ASP A 1117 -37.92 7.50 4.98
CA ASP A 1117 -38.74 6.85 6.00
C ASP A 1117 -37.89 6.49 7.24
N VAL A 1118 -36.66 6.01 7.04
CA VAL A 1118 -35.75 5.64 8.13
C VAL A 1118 -35.17 6.86 8.83
N TYR A 1119 -34.63 7.83 8.11
CA TYR A 1119 -33.84 8.93 8.68
C TYR A 1119 -34.65 10.18 9.02
N LEU A 1120 -35.80 10.41 8.35
CA LEU A 1120 -36.65 11.58 8.57
C LEU A 1120 -37.97 11.23 9.24
N HIS A 1121 -38.64 10.14 8.84
CA HIS A 1121 -39.88 9.68 9.50
C HIS A 1121 -39.62 8.77 10.70
N ASP A 1122 -38.35 8.51 11.00
CA ASP A 1122 -37.92 7.70 12.14
C ASP A 1122 -38.69 6.37 12.22
N ARG A 1123 -38.74 5.63 11.11
CA ARG A 1123 -39.51 4.37 10.96
C ARG A 1123 -39.32 3.40 12.14
N TYR A 1124 -38.13 3.37 12.72
CA TYR A 1124 -37.76 2.48 13.82
C TYR A 1124 -37.83 3.11 15.22
N ARG A 1125 -38.28 4.37 15.33
CA ARG A 1125 -38.42 5.12 16.59
C ARG A 1125 -37.12 5.21 17.38
N LEU A 1126 -36.02 5.50 16.68
CA LEU A 1126 -34.67 5.65 17.22
C LEU A 1126 -34.37 7.10 17.67
N GLY A 1127 -35.32 8.02 17.52
CA GLY A 1127 -35.16 9.41 17.92
C GLY A 1127 -34.26 10.21 16.98
N MET A 1128 -34.35 9.96 15.68
CA MET A 1128 -33.45 10.54 14.67
C MET A 1128 -33.43 12.07 14.68
N ASP A 1129 -34.58 12.73 14.83
CA ASP A 1129 -34.68 14.19 14.94
C ASP A 1129 -33.86 14.74 16.11
N ARG A 1130 -34.04 14.15 17.30
CA ARG A 1130 -33.31 14.54 18.50
C ARG A 1130 -31.82 14.26 18.33
N TYR A 1131 -31.47 13.09 17.81
CA TYR A 1131 -30.08 12.67 17.62
C TYR A 1131 -29.32 13.65 16.72
N PHE A 1132 -29.85 13.97 15.54
CA PHE A 1132 -29.21 14.92 14.65
C PHE A 1132 -29.15 16.32 15.24
N ALA A 1133 -30.22 16.78 15.91
CA ALA A 1133 -30.22 18.10 16.55
C ALA A 1133 -29.17 18.22 17.67
N GLU A 1134 -28.93 17.16 18.42
CA GLU A 1134 -27.98 17.11 19.53
C GLU A 1134 -26.53 16.95 19.05
N HIS A 1135 -26.30 16.10 18.04
CA HIS A 1135 -24.95 15.72 17.64
C HIS A 1135 -24.45 16.43 16.40
N ASN A 1136 -25.22 16.50 15.31
CA ASN A 1136 -24.75 17.11 14.06
C ASN A 1136 -25.92 17.58 13.17
N PRO A 1137 -26.48 18.78 13.42
CA PRO A 1137 -27.60 19.29 12.63
C PRO A 1137 -27.19 19.59 11.17
N ALA A 1138 -25.93 19.93 10.93
CA ALA A 1138 -25.40 20.20 9.61
C ALA A 1138 -25.34 18.93 8.74
N ALA A 1139 -25.01 17.76 9.31
CA ALA A 1139 -25.08 16.48 8.60
C ALA A 1139 -26.51 16.14 8.17
N ARG A 1140 -27.51 16.43 9.00
CA ARG A 1140 -28.92 16.27 8.59
C ARG A 1140 -29.29 17.19 7.44
N GLN A 1141 -28.85 18.44 7.48
CA GLN A 1141 -29.06 19.38 6.38
C GLN A 1141 -28.39 18.90 5.09
N LYS A 1142 -27.16 18.37 5.18
CA LYS A 1142 -26.47 17.73 4.04
C LYS A 1142 -27.30 16.59 3.46
N LEU A 1143 -27.73 15.63 4.28
CA LEU A 1143 -28.58 14.50 3.88
C LEU A 1143 -29.83 14.98 3.13
N VAL A 1144 -30.58 15.92 3.72
CA VAL A 1144 -31.82 16.45 3.12
C VAL A 1144 -31.53 17.24 1.84
N ARG A 1145 -30.41 17.97 1.78
CA ARG A 1145 -30.02 18.72 0.59
C ARG A 1145 -29.71 17.79 -0.58
N THR A 1146 -28.94 16.73 -0.36
CA THR A 1146 -28.63 15.75 -1.40
C THR A 1146 -29.90 15.06 -1.92
N MET A 1147 -30.87 14.78 -1.04
CA MET A 1147 -32.20 14.28 -1.44
C MET A 1147 -32.97 15.29 -2.31
N LEU A 1148 -32.97 16.58 -1.96
CA LEU A 1148 -33.58 17.63 -2.79
C LEU A 1148 -32.90 17.74 -4.15
N ASP A 1149 -31.56 17.67 -4.18
CA ASP A 1149 -30.79 17.72 -5.43
C ASP A 1149 -31.11 16.52 -6.34
N ALA A 1150 -31.39 15.34 -5.78
CA ALA A 1150 -31.86 14.19 -6.56
C ALA A 1150 -33.24 14.46 -7.20
N ILE A 1151 -34.18 15.09 -6.49
CA ILE A 1151 -35.47 15.48 -7.07
C ILE A 1151 -35.29 16.58 -8.14
N ASP A 1152 -34.42 17.55 -7.90
CA ASP A 1152 -34.15 18.64 -8.84
C ASP A 1152 -33.51 18.16 -10.15
N ARG A 1153 -32.68 17.11 -10.09
CA ARG A 1153 -32.12 16.45 -11.28
C ARG A 1153 -33.10 15.50 -11.97
N GLY A 1154 -34.23 15.17 -11.34
CA GLY A 1154 -35.18 14.18 -11.83
C GLY A 1154 -34.76 12.73 -11.60
N ASP A 1155 -33.71 12.52 -10.80
CA ASP A 1155 -33.20 11.22 -10.39
C ASP A 1155 -34.19 10.52 -9.43
N TRP A 1156 -34.87 11.31 -8.58
CA TRP A 1156 -35.93 10.83 -7.69
C TRP A 1156 -37.27 11.49 -8.01
N LYS A 1157 -38.26 10.70 -8.40
CA LYS A 1157 -39.62 11.15 -8.71
C LYS A 1157 -40.49 11.24 -7.46
N ALA A 1158 -40.16 12.18 -6.58
CA ALA A 1158 -40.95 12.49 -5.39
C ALA A 1158 -42.22 13.31 -5.71
N ASP A 1159 -43.26 13.15 -4.90
CA ASP A 1159 -44.46 14.02 -4.97
C ASP A 1159 -44.21 15.42 -4.37
N ASP A 1160 -45.11 16.37 -4.68
CA ASP A 1160 -44.98 17.76 -4.21
C ASP A 1160 -44.98 17.87 -2.68
N ALA A 1161 -45.67 16.96 -1.99
CA ALA A 1161 -45.73 16.93 -0.54
C ALA A 1161 -44.36 16.56 0.07
N THR A 1162 -43.70 15.55 -0.49
CA THR A 1162 -42.35 15.12 -0.12
C THR A 1162 -41.34 16.23 -0.38
N ARG A 1163 -41.40 16.86 -1.57
CA ARG A 1163 -40.54 18.01 -1.87
C ARG A 1163 -40.72 19.14 -0.84
N ALA A 1164 -41.97 19.51 -0.54
CA ALA A 1164 -42.27 20.56 0.43
C ALA A 1164 -41.81 20.19 1.86
N GLU A 1165 -41.90 18.92 2.25
CA GLU A 1165 -41.36 18.42 3.52
C GLU A 1165 -39.84 18.57 3.61
N LEU A 1166 -39.11 18.13 2.58
CA LEU A 1166 -37.66 18.23 2.55
C LEU A 1166 -37.20 19.69 2.54
N GLN A 1167 -37.88 20.57 1.81
CA GLN A 1167 -37.62 22.01 1.83
C GLN A 1167 -37.84 22.62 3.23
N ARG A 1168 -38.92 22.26 3.92
CA ARG A 1168 -39.15 22.70 5.30
C ARG A 1168 -38.03 22.22 6.23
N THR A 1169 -37.64 20.96 6.12
CA THR A 1169 -36.59 20.34 6.94
C THR A 1169 -35.23 20.97 6.68
N SER A 1170 -34.91 21.28 5.42
CA SER A 1170 -33.67 21.96 5.02
C SER A 1170 -33.60 23.41 5.53
N ASN A 1171 -34.74 24.08 5.69
CA ASN A 1171 -34.82 25.49 6.11
C ASN A 1171 -34.83 25.68 7.64
N VAL A 1172 -34.92 24.61 8.42
CA VAL A 1172 -34.78 24.70 9.89
C VAL A 1172 -33.32 25.06 10.20
N ARG A 1173 -33.06 26.33 10.50
CA ARG A 1173 -31.80 26.75 11.12
C ARG A 1173 -31.68 26.00 12.46
N PRO A 1174 -30.50 25.44 12.80
CA PRO A 1174 -30.28 24.94 14.14
C PRO A 1174 -30.59 26.05 15.15
N PRO A 1175 -31.23 25.76 16.29
CA PRO A 1175 -31.48 26.77 17.29
C PRO A 1175 -30.13 27.39 17.68
N THR A 1176 -29.96 28.67 17.39
CA THR A 1176 -28.78 29.42 17.81
C THR A 1176 -28.68 29.30 19.32
N SER A 1177 -27.58 28.75 19.82
CA SER A 1177 -27.27 28.70 21.25
C SER A 1177 -27.31 30.13 21.82
N GLY A 1178 -28.40 30.44 22.51
CA GLY A 1178 -28.54 31.53 23.48
C GLY A 1178 -28.23 32.95 22.99
N ARG A 1179 -29.19 33.60 22.35
CA ARG A 1179 -29.41 35.05 22.51
C ARG A 1179 -30.88 35.39 22.22
N GLU A 1180 -31.74 35.19 23.20
CA GLU A 1180 -32.94 36.03 23.29
C GLU A 1180 -32.48 37.43 23.73
N ILE A 1181 -32.43 38.35 22.77
CA ILE A 1181 -32.39 39.78 23.07
C ILE A 1181 -33.84 40.16 23.39
N ALA A 1182 -34.22 40.13 24.65
CA ALA A 1182 -35.44 40.80 25.11
C ALA A 1182 -35.21 42.33 25.06
N PRO A 1183 -36.19 43.12 24.60
CA PRO A 1183 -36.04 44.57 24.51
C PRO A 1183 -35.95 45.20 25.91
N VAL A 1184 -34.93 46.03 26.07
CA VAL A 1184 -34.64 46.81 27.29
C VAL A 1184 -35.85 47.68 27.66
N THR A 1185 -36.40 47.43 28.84
CA THR A 1185 -37.21 48.41 29.59
C THR A 1185 -36.63 48.54 31.00
N ARG A 1186 -36.46 49.80 31.43
CA ARG A 1186 -35.92 50.20 32.75
C ARG A 1186 -36.89 49.86 33.88
N SER A 1187 -36.40 49.28 34.98
CA SER A 1187 -36.43 49.93 36.31
C SER A 1187 -35.66 49.16 37.39
N GLU A 1188 -34.95 49.95 38.21
CA GLU A 1188 -34.76 49.89 39.67
C GLU A 1188 -34.38 48.58 40.42
N SER A 1189 -33.25 48.66 41.13
CA SER A 1189 -32.86 47.86 42.31
C SER A 1189 -33.71 48.23 43.55
N PRO A 1190 -33.91 47.37 44.59
CA PRO A 1190 -32.82 47.10 45.56
C PRO A 1190 -32.83 45.79 46.39
N ALA A 1191 -31.67 45.53 47.01
CA ALA A 1191 -31.42 45.02 48.39
C ALA A 1191 -31.48 43.51 48.75
N SER A 1192 -30.27 42.99 49.04
CA SER A 1192 -29.76 42.30 50.26
C SER A 1192 -30.50 41.13 50.96
N ARG A 1193 -29.72 40.06 51.24
CA ARG A 1193 -29.52 39.26 52.48
C ARG A 1193 -29.36 37.78 52.08
N GLY A 1194 -28.20 37.13 52.24
CA GLY A 1194 -27.64 36.63 53.50
C GLY A 1194 -27.48 35.10 53.39
N PRO A 1195 -26.48 34.45 54.03
CA PRO A 1195 -25.94 33.16 53.59
C PRO A 1195 -26.54 31.96 54.33
N ILE A 1196 -26.57 30.78 53.69
CA ILE A 1196 -26.70 29.49 54.38
C ILE A 1196 -25.73 28.47 53.77
N THR A 1197 -24.80 28.05 54.63
CA THR A 1197 -23.90 26.90 54.52
C THR A 1197 -24.68 25.57 54.55
N ALA A 1198 -24.26 24.61 53.74
CA ALA A 1198 -24.52 23.19 53.99
C ALA A 1198 -23.25 22.39 53.68
N GLN A 1199 -22.79 21.71 54.72
CA GLN A 1199 -21.61 20.87 54.80
C GLN A 1199 -21.84 19.57 54.02
N ASN A 1200 -20.84 19.14 53.24
CA ASN A 1200 -20.72 17.74 52.85
C ASN A 1200 -19.46 17.17 53.51
N GLN A 1201 -19.72 16.32 54.50
CA GLN A 1201 -18.73 15.48 55.16
C GLN A 1201 -18.22 14.41 54.19
N VAL A 1202 -16.90 14.26 54.20
CA VAL A 1202 -16.13 13.22 53.52
C VAL A 1202 -16.16 11.94 54.35
N PRO A 1203 -16.48 10.77 53.78
CA PRO A 1203 -16.03 9.49 54.31
C PRO A 1203 -14.63 9.17 53.77
N SER A 1204 -13.72 8.91 54.70
CA SER A 1204 -12.34 8.45 54.49
C SER A 1204 -12.28 7.26 53.53
N ALA A 1205 -11.50 7.41 52.45
CA ALA A 1205 -11.09 6.31 51.59
C ALA A 1205 -10.16 5.37 52.37
N ALA A 1206 -10.64 4.14 52.59
CA ALA A 1206 -9.80 3.03 52.98
C ALA A 1206 -8.77 2.76 51.88
N ARG A 1207 -7.51 2.56 52.28
CA ARG A 1207 -6.40 2.12 51.42
C ARG A 1207 -6.83 0.89 50.60
N ALA A 1208 -6.92 1.04 49.29
CA ALA A 1208 -6.88 -0.08 48.36
C ALA A 1208 -5.47 -0.70 48.39
N PRO A 1209 -5.33 -2.03 48.41
CA PRO A 1209 -4.03 -2.70 48.43
C PRO A 1209 -3.27 -2.39 47.14
N GLN A 1210 -1.97 -2.15 47.27
CA GLN A 1210 -1.04 -2.08 46.14
C GLN A 1210 -1.20 -3.36 45.30
N ALA A 1211 -1.64 -3.20 44.06
CA ALA A 1211 -1.54 -4.27 43.07
C ALA A 1211 -0.05 -4.57 42.85
N PRO A 1212 0.37 -5.85 42.84
CA PRO A 1212 1.76 -6.19 42.61
C PRO A 1212 2.20 -5.70 41.23
N LEU A 1213 3.37 -5.04 41.19
CA LEU A 1213 4.13 -4.82 39.96
C LEU A 1213 4.38 -6.20 39.32
N VAL A 1214 3.62 -6.52 38.27
CA VAL A 1214 3.89 -7.70 37.45
C VAL A 1214 5.09 -7.38 36.58
N SER A 1215 6.26 -7.86 36.99
CA SER A 1215 7.43 -7.96 36.10
C SER A 1215 7.06 -8.81 34.89
N GLY A 1216 7.59 -8.42 33.73
CA GLY A 1216 7.30 -9.04 32.43
C GLY A 1216 7.24 -10.56 32.47
N TYR A 1217 6.24 -11.11 31.78
CA TYR A 1217 6.22 -12.52 31.46
C TYR A 1217 7.43 -12.84 30.58
N GLU A 1218 8.38 -13.56 31.16
CA GLU A 1218 9.29 -14.39 30.40
C GLU A 1218 8.42 -15.36 29.59
N LEU A 1219 8.53 -15.31 28.26
CA LEU A 1219 7.99 -16.36 27.41
C LEU A 1219 8.70 -17.65 27.82
N GLU A 1220 8.01 -18.54 28.52
CA GLU A 1220 8.45 -19.92 28.67
C GLU A 1220 8.74 -20.42 27.24
N PRO A 1221 9.99 -20.80 26.91
CA PRO A 1221 10.24 -21.47 25.65
C PRO A 1221 9.37 -22.73 25.67
N ALA A 1222 8.52 -22.89 24.65
CA ALA A 1222 7.70 -24.07 24.47
C ALA A 1222 8.54 -25.30 24.86
N LYS A 1223 8.13 -26.00 25.92
CA LYS A 1223 8.80 -27.22 26.36
C LYS A 1223 9.03 -28.07 25.12
N SER A 1224 10.31 -28.30 24.83
CA SER A 1224 10.76 -29.21 23.78
C SER A 1224 9.93 -30.47 23.86
N ASN A 1225 8.99 -30.64 22.93
CA ASN A 1225 8.47 -31.95 22.65
C ASN A 1225 9.70 -32.83 22.39
N ALA A 1226 9.78 -33.96 23.09
CA ALA A 1226 10.85 -34.93 22.93
C ALA A 1226 11.10 -35.17 21.42
N PRO A 1227 12.35 -35.41 20.98
CA PRO A 1227 12.69 -35.55 19.58
C PRO A 1227 11.72 -36.56 18.95
N ILE A 1228 10.92 -36.08 17.99
CA ILE A 1228 10.08 -36.94 17.17
C ILE A 1228 11.05 -37.92 16.51
N GLN A 1229 11.02 -39.17 16.95
CA GLN A 1229 11.75 -40.23 16.27
C GLN A 1229 11.30 -40.24 14.81
N PRO A 1230 12.23 -40.27 13.85
CA PRO A 1230 11.86 -40.33 12.45
C PRO A 1230 10.98 -41.57 12.23
N PRO A 1231 9.86 -41.48 11.51
CA PRO A 1231 9.06 -42.66 11.20
C PRO A 1231 9.95 -43.67 10.48
N ALA A 1232 9.94 -44.90 10.99
CA ALA A 1232 10.68 -46.00 10.42
C ALA A 1232 10.39 -46.10 8.91
N ARG A 1233 11.46 -46.03 8.11
CA ARG A 1233 11.42 -46.26 6.65
C ARG A 1233 10.67 -47.55 6.35
N ARG A 1234 9.45 -47.44 5.83
CA ARG A 1234 8.85 -48.52 5.02
C ARG A 1234 9.32 -48.35 3.58
N THR A 1235 10.39 -49.07 3.26
CA THR A 1235 10.89 -49.37 1.93
C THR A 1235 9.86 -50.16 1.13
N MET A 1236 8.90 -49.50 0.46
CA MET A 1236 8.11 -50.08 -0.64
C MET A 1236 7.50 -48.95 -1.49
N LEU A 1237 8.32 -48.28 -2.30
CA LEU A 1237 7.84 -47.48 -3.45
C LEU A 1237 8.93 -47.27 -4.50
N ALA A 1238 10.20 -47.34 -4.11
CA ALA A 1238 11.35 -47.25 -5.03
C ALA A 1238 11.46 -48.44 -5.99
N THR A 1239 11.00 -49.64 -5.62
CA THR A 1239 11.08 -50.84 -6.47
C THR A 1239 10.04 -50.88 -7.59
N THR A 1240 8.91 -50.18 -7.44
CA THR A 1240 7.85 -50.15 -8.46
C THR A 1240 8.16 -49.17 -9.59
N ILE A 1241 8.83 -48.05 -9.28
CA ILE A 1241 9.17 -47.01 -10.27
C ILE A 1241 10.32 -47.45 -11.17
N THR A 1242 11.32 -48.18 -10.64
CA THR A 1242 12.42 -48.71 -11.44
C THR A 1242 11.96 -49.84 -12.38
N ALA A 1243 11.00 -50.66 -11.98
CA ALA A 1243 10.45 -51.72 -12.82
C ALA A 1243 9.63 -51.18 -14.02
N VAL A 1244 8.90 -50.08 -13.83
CA VAL A 1244 8.12 -49.43 -14.91
C VAL A 1244 9.05 -48.71 -15.91
N LEU A 1245 10.13 -48.08 -15.45
CA LEU A 1245 11.11 -47.42 -16.32
C LEU A 1245 11.91 -48.42 -17.16
N VAL A 1246 12.25 -49.60 -16.62
CA VAL A 1246 12.92 -50.67 -17.38
C VAL A 1246 11.97 -51.32 -18.40
N ALA A 1247 10.67 -51.45 -18.08
CA ALA A 1247 9.67 -51.94 -19.02
C ALA A 1247 9.43 -50.96 -20.20
N LEU A 1248 9.41 -49.65 -19.95
CA LEU A 1248 9.26 -48.63 -20.98
C LEU A 1248 10.50 -48.52 -21.90
N LEU A 1249 11.70 -48.73 -21.35
CA LEU A 1249 12.95 -48.77 -22.13
C LEU A 1249 13.06 -50.02 -23.01
N LEU A 1250 12.48 -51.15 -22.60
CA LEU A 1250 12.43 -52.37 -23.40
C LEU A 1250 11.37 -52.32 -24.51
N ILE A 1251 10.28 -51.55 -24.33
CA ILE A 1251 9.23 -51.37 -25.34
C ILE A 1251 9.65 -50.32 -26.41
N GLY A 1252 10.44 -49.32 -26.04
CA GLY A 1252 10.95 -48.30 -26.98
C GLY A 1252 12.10 -48.74 -27.89
N GLY A 1253 12.77 -49.85 -27.58
CA GLY A 1253 13.95 -50.35 -28.33
C GLY A 1253 13.65 -51.16 -29.60
N ALA A 1254 12.38 -51.42 -29.93
CA ALA A 1254 12.00 -52.35 -31.00
C ALA A 1254 11.47 -51.69 -32.30
N ALA A 1255 11.45 -50.37 -32.42
CA ALA A 1255 10.98 -49.70 -33.64
C ALA A 1255 12.07 -48.84 -34.29
N LEU A 1256 12.69 -49.46 -35.31
CA LEU A 1256 13.18 -48.84 -36.55
C LEU A 1256 14.64 -48.34 -36.59
N ARG A 1257 15.48 -49.27 -37.08
CA ARG A 1257 16.75 -49.03 -37.78
C ARG A 1257 16.54 -48.39 -39.16
N PRO A 1258 17.57 -47.73 -39.72
CA PRO A 1258 17.49 -46.89 -40.92
C PRO A 1258 17.70 -47.68 -42.22
N ARG A 1259 17.11 -47.20 -43.32
CA ARG A 1259 17.53 -47.52 -44.69
C ARG A 1259 17.29 -46.33 -45.63
N TRP A 1260 18.42 -45.77 -46.08
CA TRP A 1260 18.69 -44.91 -47.25
C TRP A 1260 18.14 -43.49 -47.25
#